data_AF-A0A948MG14-F1
#
_entry.id   AF-A0A948MG14-F1
#
_cell.length_a   1.000
_cell.length_b   1.000
_cell.length_c   1.000
_cell.angle_alpha   90.00
_cell.angle_beta   90.00
_cell.angle_gamma   90.00
#
_symmetry.space_group_name_H-M   'P 1'
#
loop_
_entity.id
_entity.type
_entity.pdbx_description
1 polymer ?
#
loop_
_entity_poly.entity_id
_entity_poly.type
_entity_poly.pdbx_seq_one_letter_code
_entity_poly.pdbx_strand_id
1 'polypeptide(L)'
;MFLKSSPKLIIYLLTVLLLGCSQPKAVPVEPGSLEKLTVQYQDLIQEHEQLLENNPADLALRLKLARFYYDFKDYRKVSQLLTGQESPEAKILLAKAFSRLKDYDYAIAVFEQLKPFPEDPESLYLYAEVLEKKNLFPKALETYAQVKGALSAQARERIIAIRAEEVGDQVPQEISQLLQDSEDFLSQSQDDAAAYLLVDEQSEIFPDNTSVSIVHVIEKVLKERGKELAEVDIGYDSTYQRVELEFARTITKEGKVRYTAGENIRDVSRYLNFPLYSNSRAFIISMPSVDVGALIEYKVKIYSSKLVNDEDFSFIYRLREEYPVCKARFKLAIPKKSEIFFKFLNREYAEGVKLQPSVSETGDKKTYTWEFQQIKPIIPEYAMPPQSYLNPAVLISSFSSWDEIYGWWQPLYQDKLALSQEMKEFLNQRIKGVTSDIEKAKKIYEFVAKNIRYVAIEYGQGGHEPHRVEEVFINRYGDCKDQAILLVSLLRQAGLKAYPVLISTDRIYPIDKDFPSINFNHAICAVQINEDLIFMDPTAETTPFGEIPLGDQNRPVMVFFDDHWQIVLTDTSKDSRVSYQMEISIDQEENANIRRQVRSFGFFASSYRGYLKYTHPELIEEDIRQKMKEISSLSSLIDYNIENADDFDLNPVLTYNFRVEKFFNPAGNLRIVPALDQIQLDRKLISKDTRQFPIDFSGLYSKDAKIKINLPKNLKVKYLPKPFSLENPWFKLEVSYRNLNQAVDFYQNLNVRKRFVEVKDYDKFVGYLEEAIYLLREEVILEAR
;
A
#
# COMPACT_ATOMS: atom_id res chain seq x y z
N MET A 1 -3.32 32.03 -42.79
CA MET A 1 -3.53 33.01 -43.87
C MET A 1 -2.45 32.79 -44.93
N PHE A 2 -2.85 32.44 -46.18
CA PHE A 2 -2.13 32.33 -47.49
C PHE A 2 -0.83 31.46 -47.60
N LEU A 3 -0.78 30.37 -48.41
CA LEU A 3 -0.49 30.26 -49.88
C LEU A 3 0.90 30.82 -50.28
N LYS A 4 1.80 30.22 -51.08
CA LYS A 4 1.90 28.98 -51.91
C LYS A 4 3.34 28.92 -52.53
N SER A 5 3.67 27.79 -53.20
CA SER A 5 4.78 27.45 -54.15
C SER A 5 6.02 26.73 -53.56
N SER A 6 6.22 25.39 -53.64
CA SER A 6 6.44 24.42 -54.76
C SER A 6 7.88 24.46 -55.36
N PRO A 7 8.49 23.37 -55.95
CA PRO A 7 8.23 21.90 -55.90
C PRO A 7 9.49 20.93 -55.98
N LYS A 8 9.20 19.60 -56.00
CA LYS A 8 10.00 18.37 -56.37
C LYS A 8 10.64 17.62 -55.19
N LEU A 9 10.41 16.32 -54.92
CA LEU A 9 10.08 15.15 -55.76
C LEU A 9 9.32 14.08 -54.88
N ILE A 10 7.98 14.00 -54.90
CA ILE A 10 7.10 12.93 -55.47
C ILE A 10 7.21 11.55 -54.74
N ILE A 11 6.45 11.22 -53.67
CA ILE A 11 5.00 10.85 -53.51
C ILE A 11 4.72 9.41 -54.02
N TYR A 12 4.36 8.39 -53.22
CA TYR A 12 3.36 8.31 -52.12
C TYR A 12 2.00 8.90 -52.52
N LEU A 13 1.37 8.32 -53.54
CA LEU A 13 0.12 8.83 -54.10
C LEU A 13 -1.09 8.37 -53.27
N LEU A 14 -1.46 9.26 -52.35
CA LEU A 14 -2.81 9.71 -51.99
C LEU A 14 -4.04 8.82 -52.29
N THR A 15 -4.78 8.59 -51.21
CA THR A 15 -6.22 8.88 -51.07
C THR A 15 -6.90 9.57 -52.25
N VAL A 16 -7.94 8.95 -52.82
CA VAL A 16 -8.96 9.64 -53.62
C VAL A 16 -10.29 9.61 -52.89
N LEU A 17 -10.68 10.81 -52.47
CA LEU A 17 -11.99 11.23 -51.99
C LEU A 17 -13.06 11.16 -53.10
N LEU A 18 -14.31 11.00 -52.66
CA LEU A 18 -15.53 11.17 -53.42
C LEU A 18 -15.66 12.54 -54.14
N LEU A 19 -16.10 12.45 -55.40
CA LEU A 19 -16.94 13.37 -56.19
C LEU A 19 -16.39 14.74 -56.65
N GLY A 20 -16.46 14.96 -57.98
CA GLY A 20 -16.73 16.28 -58.57
C GLY A 20 -15.73 16.80 -59.61
N CYS A 21 -16.07 16.61 -60.89
CA CYS A 21 -15.71 17.43 -62.06
C CYS A 21 -14.25 17.84 -62.30
N SER A 22 -13.63 17.11 -63.24
CA SER A 22 -12.98 17.58 -64.48
C SER A 22 -11.66 16.85 -64.74
N GLN A 23 -11.61 16.16 -65.90
CA GLN A 23 -10.48 15.34 -66.34
C GLN A 23 -9.19 16.15 -66.46
N PRO A 24 -8.02 15.53 -66.17
CA PRO A 24 -7.27 14.92 -67.28
C PRO A 24 -6.57 13.58 -66.96
N LYS A 25 -6.59 12.70 -67.98
CA LYS A 25 -5.88 11.41 -68.22
C LYS A 25 -5.03 10.81 -67.08
N ALA A 26 -5.53 9.71 -66.52
CA ALA A 26 -4.78 8.74 -65.71
C ALA A 26 -3.97 7.78 -66.59
N VAL A 27 -2.74 7.47 -66.17
CA VAL A 27 -1.96 6.31 -66.63
C VAL A 27 -2.24 5.16 -65.64
N PRO A 28 -2.56 3.94 -66.09
CA PRO A 28 -2.88 2.84 -65.18
C PRO A 28 -1.59 2.21 -64.61
N VAL A 29 -1.55 1.99 -63.29
CA VAL A 29 -0.56 1.11 -62.63
C VAL A 29 -1.22 -0.27 -62.49
N GLU A 30 -0.59 -1.31 -63.03
CA GLU A 30 -1.12 -2.68 -63.00
C GLU A 30 -1.08 -3.28 -61.58
N PRO A 31 -2.14 -3.99 -61.14
CA PRO A 31 -2.25 -4.59 -59.80
C PRO A 31 -1.34 -5.80 -59.54
N GLY A 32 -0.46 -6.20 -60.49
CA GLY A 32 0.49 -7.31 -60.32
C GLY A 32 1.90 -6.90 -59.88
N SER A 33 2.19 -5.61 -59.67
CA SER A 33 3.56 -5.16 -59.38
C SER A 33 3.95 -5.32 -57.91
N LEU A 34 3.01 -5.17 -56.97
CA LEU A 34 3.32 -5.20 -55.53
C LEU A 34 3.58 -6.62 -55.04
N GLU A 35 2.72 -7.58 -55.41
CA GLU A 35 2.90 -9.00 -55.09
C GLU A 35 4.19 -9.57 -55.72
N LYS A 36 4.51 -9.15 -56.95
CA LYS A 36 5.74 -9.55 -57.63
C LYS A 36 6.99 -9.00 -56.96
N LEU A 37 6.94 -7.75 -56.47
CA LEU A 37 7.98 -7.19 -55.60
C LEU A 37 8.08 -7.98 -54.30
N THR A 38 6.96 -8.29 -53.62
CA THR A 38 6.96 -9.07 -52.37
C THR A 38 7.58 -10.46 -52.52
N VAL A 39 7.29 -11.18 -53.61
CA VAL A 39 7.90 -12.50 -53.89
C VAL A 39 9.39 -12.35 -54.18
N GLN A 40 9.80 -11.40 -55.03
CA GLN A 40 11.22 -11.11 -55.27
C GLN A 40 11.97 -10.70 -54.00
N TYR A 41 11.28 -10.02 -53.07
CA TYR A 41 11.83 -9.67 -51.77
C TYR A 41 12.04 -10.89 -50.88
N GLN A 42 11.09 -11.83 -50.84
CA GLN A 42 11.22 -13.06 -50.06
C GLN A 42 12.34 -13.95 -50.61
N ASP A 43 12.43 -14.08 -51.93
CA ASP A 43 13.49 -14.86 -52.59
C ASP A 43 14.89 -14.29 -52.30
N LEU A 44 15.06 -12.96 -52.36
CA LEU A 44 16.33 -12.30 -52.09
C LEU A 44 16.77 -12.46 -50.63
N ILE A 45 15.83 -12.35 -49.68
CA ILE A 45 16.09 -12.57 -48.25
C ILE A 45 16.51 -14.02 -48.02
N GLN A 46 15.77 -14.98 -48.58
CA GLN A 46 16.03 -16.39 -48.42
C GLN A 46 17.41 -16.78 -48.99
N GLU A 47 17.80 -16.20 -50.14
CA GLU A 47 19.14 -16.38 -50.70
C GLU A 47 20.24 -15.82 -49.78
N HIS A 48 20.05 -14.61 -49.22
CA HIS A 48 21.02 -14.01 -48.30
C HIS A 48 21.10 -14.74 -46.95
N GLU A 49 19.98 -15.28 -46.45
CA GLU A 49 19.94 -16.12 -45.25
C GLU A 49 20.67 -17.45 -45.50
N GLN A 50 20.40 -18.14 -46.61
CA GLN A 50 21.11 -19.38 -46.98
C GLN A 50 22.61 -19.17 -47.18
N LEU A 51 23.02 -18.06 -47.82
CA LEU A 51 24.44 -17.73 -47.98
C LEU A 51 25.13 -17.48 -46.64
N LEU A 52 24.42 -16.90 -45.67
CA LEU A 52 24.93 -16.65 -44.32
C LEU A 52 24.94 -17.91 -43.46
N GLU A 53 23.98 -18.82 -43.62
CA GLU A 53 24.01 -20.16 -43.01
C GLU A 53 25.20 -20.97 -43.51
N ASN A 54 25.50 -20.89 -44.81
CA ASN A 54 26.65 -21.55 -45.41
C ASN A 54 27.99 -20.88 -45.04
N ASN A 55 27.99 -19.60 -44.67
CA ASN A 55 29.19 -18.86 -44.25
C ASN A 55 28.93 -18.02 -42.98
N PRO A 56 28.79 -18.64 -41.80
CA PRO A 56 28.36 -17.94 -40.59
C PRO A 56 29.31 -16.82 -40.14
N ALA A 57 30.58 -16.88 -40.52
CA ALA A 57 31.58 -15.87 -40.18
C ALA A 57 31.62 -14.66 -41.14
N ASP A 58 30.80 -14.63 -42.20
CA ASP A 58 30.77 -13.52 -43.15
C ASP A 58 30.05 -12.30 -42.55
N LEU A 59 30.84 -11.44 -41.90
CA LEU A 59 30.37 -10.21 -41.29
C LEU A 59 29.80 -9.23 -42.32
N ALA A 60 30.35 -9.19 -43.54
CA ALA A 60 29.89 -8.24 -44.56
C ALA A 60 28.49 -8.61 -45.06
N LEU A 61 28.25 -9.89 -45.32
CA LEU A 61 26.93 -10.41 -45.68
C LEU A 61 25.93 -10.22 -44.53
N ARG A 62 26.34 -10.51 -43.29
CA ARG A 62 25.52 -10.33 -42.09
C ARG A 62 25.11 -8.87 -41.88
N LEU A 63 26.05 -7.92 -42.02
CA LEU A 63 25.76 -6.48 -41.92
C LEU A 63 24.84 -6.01 -43.05
N LYS A 64 25.00 -6.53 -44.26
CA LYS A 64 24.13 -6.21 -45.40
C LYS A 64 22.71 -6.68 -45.15
N LEU A 65 22.53 -7.91 -44.66
CA LEU A 65 21.23 -8.47 -44.31
C LEU A 65 20.60 -7.74 -43.10
N ALA A 66 21.39 -7.39 -42.09
CA ALA A 66 20.91 -6.62 -40.95
C ALA A 66 20.48 -5.19 -41.33
N ARG A 67 21.21 -4.49 -42.21
CA ARG A 67 20.79 -3.18 -42.73
C ARG A 67 19.47 -3.29 -43.49
N PHE A 68 19.35 -4.34 -44.31
CA PHE A 68 18.13 -4.64 -45.01
C PHE A 68 16.96 -4.83 -44.02
N TYR A 69 17.11 -5.66 -42.99
CA TYR A 69 16.06 -5.82 -41.98
C TYR A 69 15.72 -4.53 -41.22
N TYR A 70 16.73 -3.69 -40.94
CA TYR A 70 16.52 -2.39 -40.29
C TYR A 70 15.68 -1.45 -41.16
N ASP A 71 15.97 -1.36 -42.46
CA ASP A 71 15.25 -0.52 -43.42
C ASP A 71 13.78 -0.95 -43.57
N PHE A 72 13.50 -2.25 -43.44
CA PHE A 72 12.16 -2.84 -43.43
C PHE A 72 11.50 -2.89 -42.04
N LYS A 73 12.14 -2.29 -41.03
CA LYS A 73 11.66 -2.20 -39.64
C LYS A 73 11.50 -3.53 -38.89
N ASP A 74 12.18 -4.59 -39.33
CA ASP A 74 12.27 -5.87 -38.60
C ASP A 74 13.45 -5.85 -37.63
N TYR A 75 13.33 -5.00 -36.60
CA TYR A 75 14.41 -4.77 -35.64
C TYR A 75 14.75 -6.01 -34.79
N ARG A 76 13.81 -6.96 -34.64
CA ARG A 76 14.05 -8.21 -33.90
C ARG A 76 15.02 -9.12 -34.65
N LYS A 77 14.89 -9.24 -35.97
CA LYS A 77 15.88 -9.97 -36.77
C LYS A 77 17.23 -9.27 -36.80
N VAL A 78 17.26 -7.93 -36.80
CA VAL A 78 18.50 -7.16 -36.69
C VAL A 78 19.24 -7.49 -35.39
N SER A 79 18.53 -7.49 -34.26
CA SER A 79 19.17 -7.80 -32.97
C SER A 79 19.69 -9.23 -32.95
N GLN A 80 18.90 -10.21 -33.37
CA GLN A 80 19.31 -11.62 -33.44
C GLN A 80 20.56 -11.85 -34.30
N LEU A 81 20.67 -11.17 -35.45
CA LEU A 81 21.82 -11.32 -36.35
C LEU A 81 23.11 -10.70 -35.78
N LEU A 82 22.99 -9.59 -35.06
CA LEU A 82 24.14 -8.77 -34.65
C LEU A 82 24.57 -8.96 -33.19
N THR A 83 23.77 -9.63 -32.35
CA THR A 83 24.18 -9.97 -30.99
C THR A 83 25.49 -10.76 -31.00
N GLY A 84 26.46 -10.32 -30.20
CA GLY A 84 27.80 -10.91 -30.09
C GLY A 84 28.79 -10.50 -31.18
N GLN A 85 28.43 -9.59 -32.09
CA GLN A 85 29.36 -9.02 -33.07
C GLN A 85 30.09 -7.79 -32.51
N GLU A 86 31.41 -7.74 -32.67
CA GLU A 86 32.25 -6.68 -32.09
C GLU A 86 32.53 -5.49 -33.03
N SER A 87 32.16 -5.58 -34.30
CA SER A 87 32.39 -4.50 -35.27
C SER A 87 31.64 -3.21 -34.87
N PRO A 88 32.26 -2.02 -35.01
CA PRO A 88 31.60 -0.75 -34.72
C PRO A 88 30.28 -0.56 -35.47
N GLU A 89 30.24 -0.94 -36.75
CA GLU A 89 29.04 -0.86 -37.59
C GLU A 89 27.93 -1.80 -37.11
N ALA A 90 28.29 -3.01 -36.67
CA ALA A 90 27.35 -3.97 -36.09
C ALA A 90 26.78 -3.42 -34.78
N LYS A 91 27.62 -2.88 -33.90
CA LYS A 91 27.20 -2.30 -32.61
C LYS A 91 26.31 -1.08 -32.80
N ILE A 92 26.62 -0.18 -33.75
CA ILE A 92 25.76 0.97 -34.07
C ILE A 92 24.37 0.49 -34.50
N LEU A 93 24.30 -0.44 -35.46
CA LEU A 93 23.03 -0.91 -36.00
C LEU A 93 22.23 -1.71 -34.95
N LEU A 94 22.92 -2.48 -34.10
CA LEU A 94 22.35 -3.19 -32.96
C LEU A 94 21.77 -2.23 -31.92
N ALA A 95 22.50 -1.17 -31.55
CA ALA A 95 22.02 -0.15 -30.61
C ALA A 95 20.78 0.58 -31.14
N LYS A 96 20.79 0.92 -32.44
CA LYS A 96 19.60 1.50 -33.11
C LYS A 96 18.41 0.54 -33.08
N ALA A 97 18.62 -0.75 -33.37
CA ALA A 97 17.57 -1.75 -33.32
C ALA A 97 16.98 -1.91 -31.91
N PHE A 98 17.81 -2.00 -30.87
CA PHE A 98 17.33 -2.05 -29.47
C PHE A 98 16.56 -0.79 -29.08
N SER A 99 17.02 0.39 -29.53
CA SER A 99 16.29 1.65 -29.30
C SER A 99 14.89 1.62 -29.90
N ARG A 100 14.75 1.08 -31.12
CA ARG A 100 13.45 0.93 -31.81
C ARG A 100 12.57 -0.16 -31.21
N LEU A 101 13.18 -1.22 -30.67
CA LEU A 101 12.49 -2.26 -29.89
C LEU A 101 12.08 -1.77 -28.48
N LYS A 102 12.50 -0.56 -28.08
CA LYS A 102 12.33 0.01 -26.74
C LYS A 102 13.02 -0.77 -25.63
N ASP A 103 14.05 -1.55 -25.99
CA ASP A 103 14.94 -2.20 -25.03
C ASP A 103 16.06 -1.22 -24.66
N TYR A 104 15.70 -0.27 -23.80
CA TYR A 104 16.52 0.90 -23.51
C TYR A 104 17.80 0.57 -22.74
N ASP A 105 17.77 -0.43 -21.86
CA ASP A 105 18.94 -0.84 -21.08
C ASP A 105 20.03 -1.43 -21.99
N TYR A 106 19.66 -2.36 -22.88
CA TYR A 106 20.60 -2.89 -23.87
C TYR A 106 21.05 -1.83 -24.87
N ALA A 107 20.15 -0.93 -25.30
CA ALA A 107 20.53 0.17 -26.18
C ALA A 107 21.61 1.07 -25.55
N ILE A 108 21.45 1.51 -24.29
CA ILE A 108 22.49 2.29 -23.58
C ILE A 108 23.79 1.49 -23.48
N ALA A 109 23.71 0.23 -23.04
CA ALA A 109 24.88 -0.60 -22.84
C ALA A 109 25.71 -0.75 -24.13
N VAL A 110 25.05 -0.90 -25.29
CA VAL A 110 25.73 -0.99 -26.59
C VAL A 110 26.23 0.39 -27.05
N PHE A 111 25.44 1.46 -26.89
CA PHE A 111 25.86 2.83 -27.25
C PHE A 111 27.09 3.29 -26.47
N GLU A 112 27.18 2.98 -25.17
CA GLU A 112 28.30 3.40 -24.31
C GLU A 112 29.61 2.63 -24.56
N GLN A 113 29.55 1.51 -25.27
CA GLN A 113 30.73 0.79 -25.75
C GLN A 113 31.39 1.44 -26.99
N LEU A 114 30.68 2.33 -27.70
CA LEU A 114 31.18 2.96 -28.92
C LEU A 114 32.13 4.12 -28.59
N LYS A 115 33.42 3.98 -28.94
CA LYS A 115 34.45 5.02 -28.77
C LYS A 115 35.31 5.12 -30.04
N PRO A 116 35.27 6.23 -30.81
CA PRO A 116 34.44 7.42 -30.60
C PRO A 116 32.94 7.13 -30.84
N PHE A 117 32.09 7.97 -30.26
CA PHE A 117 30.63 7.86 -30.44
C PHE A 117 30.24 8.27 -31.88
N PRO A 118 29.27 7.60 -32.52
CA PRO A 118 28.82 7.93 -33.87
C PRO A 118 28.19 9.33 -33.95
N GLU A 119 28.66 10.18 -34.86
CA GLU A 119 28.15 11.55 -35.06
C GLU A 119 26.95 11.62 -36.02
N ASP A 120 26.42 10.49 -36.51
CA ASP A 120 25.28 10.50 -37.41
C ASP A 120 24.00 10.94 -36.68
N PRO A 121 23.14 11.77 -37.31
CA PRO A 121 21.96 12.33 -36.67
C PRO A 121 21.02 11.31 -36.04
N GLU A 122 20.87 10.14 -36.66
CA GLU A 122 19.96 9.10 -36.17
C GLU A 122 20.50 8.42 -34.91
N SER A 123 21.81 8.09 -34.86
CA SER A 123 22.43 7.54 -33.64
C SER A 123 22.37 8.51 -32.47
N LEU A 124 22.70 9.80 -32.70
CA LEU A 124 22.62 10.82 -31.66
C LEU A 124 21.18 11.02 -31.16
N TYR A 125 20.21 11.07 -32.08
CA TYR A 125 18.80 11.22 -31.71
C TYR A 125 18.28 10.02 -30.92
N LEU A 126 18.55 8.81 -31.40
CA LEU A 126 18.13 7.58 -30.73
C LEU A 126 18.79 7.43 -29.35
N TYR A 127 20.08 7.74 -29.24
CA TYR A 127 20.75 7.70 -27.95
C TYR A 127 20.19 8.73 -26.97
N ALA A 128 19.93 9.97 -27.43
CA ALA A 128 19.27 10.98 -26.62
C ALA A 128 17.85 10.55 -26.19
N GLU A 129 17.09 9.93 -27.08
CA GLU A 129 15.76 9.38 -26.81
C GLU A 129 15.82 8.26 -25.77
N VAL A 130 16.76 7.34 -25.89
CA VAL A 130 16.95 6.27 -24.91
C VAL A 130 17.36 6.84 -23.55
N LEU A 131 18.31 7.78 -23.51
CA LEU A 131 18.72 8.48 -22.28
C LEU A 131 17.54 9.20 -21.62
N GLU A 132 16.72 9.89 -22.41
CA GLU A 132 15.49 10.55 -21.97
C GLU A 132 14.51 9.53 -21.37
N LYS A 133 14.28 8.40 -22.03
CA LYS A 133 13.39 7.34 -21.55
C LYS A 133 13.90 6.63 -20.29
N LYS A 134 15.20 6.75 -20.00
CA LYS A 134 15.83 6.28 -18.77
C LYS A 134 16.02 7.39 -17.73
N ASN A 135 15.36 8.55 -17.93
CA ASN A 135 15.38 9.71 -17.04
C ASN A 135 16.78 10.32 -16.83
N LEU A 136 17.71 10.11 -17.77
CA LEU A 136 19.07 10.68 -17.76
C LEU A 136 19.07 12.06 -18.46
N PHE A 137 18.18 12.96 -18.02
CA PHE A 137 17.85 14.20 -18.71
C PHE A 137 19.04 15.13 -18.98
N PRO A 138 20.01 15.35 -18.07
CA PRO A 138 21.16 16.20 -18.38
C PRO A 138 21.95 15.70 -19.61
N LYS A 139 22.24 14.39 -19.64
CA LYS A 139 22.95 13.75 -20.75
C LYS A 139 22.09 13.70 -22.02
N ALA A 140 20.79 13.47 -21.88
CA ALA A 140 19.84 13.49 -22.99
C ALA A 140 19.78 14.89 -23.65
N LEU A 141 19.69 15.96 -22.85
CA LEU A 141 19.69 17.35 -23.33
C LEU A 141 21.00 17.71 -24.04
N GLU A 142 22.14 17.34 -23.45
CA GLU A 142 23.45 17.51 -24.09
C GLU A 142 23.55 16.77 -25.43
N THR A 143 22.98 15.56 -25.51
CA THR A 143 23.01 14.73 -26.73
C THR A 143 22.03 15.25 -27.79
N TYR A 144 20.79 15.62 -27.42
CA TYR A 144 19.83 16.24 -28.34
C TYR A 144 20.37 17.55 -28.94
N ALA A 145 21.12 18.35 -28.17
CA ALA A 145 21.73 19.57 -28.65
C ALA A 145 22.79 19.33 -29.75
N GLN A 146 23.34 18.11 -29.83
CA GLN A 146 24.32 17.71 -30.85
C GLN A 146 23.65 17.21 -32.15
N VAL A 147 22.34 16.89 -32.14
CA VAL A 147 21.62 16.38 -33.31
C VAL A 147 21.46 17.47 -34.38
N LYS A 148 22.00 17.22 -35.58
CA LYS A 148 21.95 18.11 -36.74
C LYS A 148 21.16 17.50 -37.90
N GLY A 149 20.88 18.28 -38.94
CA GLY A 149 20.23 17.78 -40.16
C GLY A 149 18.74 17.46 -39.98
N ALA A 150 18.26 16.40 -40.63
CA ALA A 150 16.83 16.07 -40.76
C ALA A 150 16.09 15.88 -39.43
N LEU A 151 16.79 15.45 -38.37
CA LEU A 151 16.20 15.19 -37.05
C LEU A 151 16.34 16.37 -36.06
N SER A 152 16.98 17.47 -36.48
CA SER A 152 17.26 18.62 -35.58
C SER A 152 16.00 19.32 -35.07
N ALA A 153 14.94 19.39 -35.89
CA ALA A 153 13.65 19.94 -35.46
C ALA A 153 13.01 19.07 -34.36
N GLN A 154 13.00 17.75 -34.56
CA GLN A 154 12.48 16.80 -33.57
C GLN A 154 13.30 16.82 -32.28
N ALA A 155 14.64 16.93 -32.37
CA ALA A 155 15.50 17.05 -31.20
C ALA A 155 15.21 18.33 -30.40
N ARG A 156 14.95 19.46 -31.07
CA ARG A 156 14.55 20.70 -30.41
C ARG A 156 13.20 20.57 -29.71
N GLU A 157 12.21 19.92 -30.35
CA GLU A 157 10.93 19.63 -29.70
C GLU A 157 11.10 18.79 -28.43
N ARG A 158 12.00 17.79 -28.46
CA ARG A 158 12.33 17.02 -27.24
C ARG A 158 13.02 17.87 -26.18
N ILE A 159 13.98 18.73 -26.54
CA ILE A 159 14.63 19.65 -25.58
C ILE A 159 13.60 20.55 -24.89
N ILE A 160 12.65 21.10 -25.66
CA ILE A 160 11.56 21.94 -25.14
C ILE A 160 10.64 21.11 -24.21
N ALA A 161 10.28 19.89 -24.61
CA ALA A 161 9.48 19.00 -23.79
C ALA A 161 10.17 18.59 -22.48
N ILE A 162 11.49 18.36 -22.51
CA ILE A 162 12.26 17.99 -21.33
C ILE A 162 12.37 19.16 -20.36
N ARG A 163 12.67 20.38 -20.84
CA ARG A 163 12.92 21.55 -19.99
C ARG A 163 11.66 22.22 -19.43
N ALA A 164 10.47 21.86 -19.91
CA ALA A 164 9.20 22.56 -19.75
C ALA A 164 9.29 24.09 -19.95
N GLU A 165 8.74 24.59 -21.05
CA GLU A 165 8.56 26.03 -21.22
C GLU A 165 7.32 26.55 -20.46
N GLU A 166 7.36 27.83 -20.06
CA GLU A 166 6.19 28.60 -19.67
C GLU A 166 5.30 28.82 -20.91
N VAL A 167 4.26 28.01 -21.12
CA VAL A 167 3.50 28.05 -22.38
C VAL A 167 2.39 29.12 -22.40
N GLY A 168 2.17 29.88 -21.32
CA GLY A 168 1.30 31.06 -21.40
C GLY A 168 0.76 31.59 -20.07
N ASP A 169 0.25 32.82 -20.14
CA ASP A 169 -0.33 33.58 -19.03
C ASP A 169 -1.85 33.39 -18.88
N GLN A 170 -2.47 32.47 -19.63
CA GLN A 170 -3.92 32.30 -19.63
C GLN A 170 -4.34 30.93 -19.10
N VAL A 171 -5.15 30.96 -18.04
CA VAL A 171 -5.83 29.80 -17.47
C VAL A 171 -6.81 29.23 -18.50
N PRO A 172 -6.82 27.90 -18.74
CA PRO A 172 -7.77 27.27 -19.63
C PRO A 172 -9.24 27.55 -19.24
N GLN A 173 -10.10 27.80 -20.22
CA GLN A 173 -11.50 28.19 -19.99
C GLN A 173 -12.27 27.19 -19.12
N GLU A 174 -12.04 25.88 -19.30
CA GLU A 174 -12.66 24.82 -18.51
C GLU A 174 -12.30 24.92 -17.02
N ILE A 175 -11.05 25.26 -16.71
CA ILE A 175 -10.58 25.47 -15.33
C ILE A 175 -11.17 26.75 -14.76
N SER A 176 -11.24 27.83 -15.55
CA SER A 176 -11.90 29.07 -15.12
C SER A 176 -13.38 28.85 -14.79
N GLN A 177 -14.10 28.07 -15.60
CA GLN A 177 -15.49 27.71 -15.32
C GLN A 177 -15.60 26.84 -14.06
N LEU A 178 -14.72 25.84 -13.91
CA LEU A 178 -14.71 24.98 -12.73
C LEU A 178 -14.46 25.76 -11.44
N LEU A 179 -13.57 26.77 -11.48
CA LEU A 179 -13.33 27.65 -10.34
C LEU A 179 -14.55 28.48 -9.97
N GLN A 180 -15.28 29.00 -10.97
CA GLN A 180 -16.52 29.74 -10.75
C GLN A 180 -17.60 28.84 -10.16
N ASP A 181 -17.79 27.64 -10.73
CA ASP A 181 -18.76 26.66 -10.22
C ASP A 181 -18.43 26.17 -8.80
N SER A 182 -17.15 26.23 -8.40
CA SER A 182 -16.65 25.75 -7.11
C SER A 182 -16.54 26.84 -6.04
N GLU A 183 -16.94 28.09 -6.32
CA GLU A 183 -16.72 29.22 -5.41
C GLU A 183 -17.37 29.01 -4.04
N ASP A 184 -18.65 28.62 -4.02
CA ASP A 184 -19.38 28.33 -2.78
C ASP A 184 -18.74 27.17 -2.00
N PHE A 185 -18.32 26.11 -2.69
CA PHE A 185 -17.64 24.96 -2.09
C PHE A 185 -16.32 25.36 -1.45
N LEU A 186 -15.48 26.11 -2.18
CA LEU A 186 -14.21 26.60 -1.68
C LEU A 186 -14.37 27.55 -0.48
N SER A 187 -15.47 28.31 -0.43
CA SER A 187 -15.80 29.14 0.72
C SER A 187 -16.07 28.32 2.00
N GLN A 188 -16.60 27.10 1.85
CA GLN A 188 -16.91 26.18 2.95
C GLN A 188 -15.69 25.33 3.37
N SER A 189 -14.69 25.20 2.50
CA SER A 189 -13.46 24.42 2.73
C SER A 189 -12.25 25.26 3.12
N GLN A 190 -12.44 26.51 3.56
CA GLN A 190 -11.31 27.40 3.90
C GLN A 190 -10.43 26.87 5.05
N ASP A 191 -10.96 25.96 5.87
CA ASP A 191 -10.19 25.34 6.95
C ASP A 191 -9.30 24.17 6.49
N ASP A 192 -9.59 23.59 5.33
CA ASP A 192 -8.89 22.48 4.74
C ASP A 192 -7.48 22.86 4.22
N ALA A 193 -6.61 21.87 4.05
CA ALA A 193 -5.27 22.09 3.48
C ALA A 193 -5.36 22.39 1.99
N ALA A 194 -6.28 21.67 1.36
CA ALA A 194 -6.50 21.58 -0.04
C ALA A 194 -7.94 21.10 -0.28
N ALA A 195 -8.37 21.17 -1.53
CA ALA A 195 -9.64 20.60 -1.96
C ALA A 195 -9.51 20.03 -3.38
N TYR A 196 -10.18 18.91 -3.62
CA TYR A 196 -10.33 18.36 -4.96
C TYR A 196 -11.47 19.07 -5.67
N LEU A 197 -11.17 19.82 -6.73
CA LEU A 197 -12.19 20.47 -7.56
C LEU A 197 -12.82 19.47 -8.53
N LEU A 198 -12.00 18.56 -9.06
CA LEU A 198 -12.42 17.50 -9.95
C LEU A 198 -11.64 16.22 -9.65
N VAL A 199 -12.35 15.12 -9.52
CA VAL A 199 -11.81 13.76 -9.63
C VAL A 199 -12.61 13.04 -10.72
N ASP A 200 -12.05 12.88 -11.91
CA ASP A 200 -12.70 12.19 -13.03
C ASP A 200 -11.91 10.94 -13.40
N GLU A 201 -12.48 9.79 -13.07
CA GLU A 201 -11.93 8.47 -13.28
C GLU A 201 -12.77 7.71 -14.31
N GLN A 202 -12.13 7.22 -15.36
CA GLN A 202 -12.80 6.51 -16.44
C GLN A 202 -12.05 5.23 -16.75
N SER A 203 -12.69 4.08 -16.62
CA SER A 203 -12.11 2.79 -17.00
C SER A 203 -12.90 2.17 -18.13
N GLU A 204 -12.22 1.79 -19.21
CA GLU A 204 -12.76 0.99 -20.29
C GLU A 204 -12.13 -0.39 -20.29
N ILE A 205 -12.96 -1.43 -20.24
CA ILE A 205 -12.58 -2.82 -20.36
C ILE A 205 -12.91 -3.28 -21.78
N PHE A 206 -11.94 -3.90 -22.44
CA PHE A 206 -12.06 -4.39 -23.81
C PHE A 206 -12.50 -5.87 -23.84
N PRO A 207 -12.96 -6.39 -24.99
CA PRO A 207 -13.40 -7.78 -25.10
C PRO A 207 -12.35 -8.84 -24.79
N ASP A 208 -11.07 -8.49 -24.84
CA ASP A 208 -9.93 -9.34 -24.46
C ASP A 208 -9.50 -9.17 -22.99
N ASN A 209 -10.36 -8.54 -22.19
CA ASN A 209 -10.16 -8.21 -20.77
C ASN A 209 -8.92 -7.36 -20.46
N THR A 210 -8.36 -6.69 -21.48
CA THR A 210 -7.44 -5.58 -21.27
C THR A 210 -8.21 -4.32 -20.87
N SER A 211 -7.52 -3.33 -20.29
CA SER A 211 -8.18 -2.08 -19.92
C SER A 211 -7.34 -0.84 -20.17
N VAL A 212 -8.04 0.28 -20.30
CA VAL A 212 -7.46 1.62 -20.20
C VAL A 212 -8.25 2.41 -19.17
N SER A 213 -7.55 2.86 -18.13
CA SER A 213 -8.07 3.78 -17.13
C SER A 213 -7.49 5.18 -17.36
N ILE A 214 -8.32 6.20 -17.30
CA ILE A 214 -7.95 7.62 -17.39
C ILE A 214 -8.29 8.24 -16.04
N VAL A 215 -7.31 8.90 -15.43
CA VAL A 215 -7.47 9.64 -14.18
C VAL A 215 -7.15 11.10 -14.47
N HIS A 216 -8.14 11.98 -14.28
CA HIS A 216 -7.99 13.44 -14.41
C HIS A 216 -8.39 14.10 -13.10
N VAL A 217 -7.42 14.75 -12.47
CA VAL A 217 -7.61 15.37 -11.17
C VAL A 217 -7.21 16.84 -11.23
N ILE A 218 -8.03 17.68 -10.61
CA ILE A 218 -7.75 19.10 -10.39
C ILE A 218 -7.90 19.39 -8.91
N GLU A 219 -6.82 19.89 -8.31
CA GLU A 219 -6.69 20.12 -6.88
C GLU A 219 -6.36 21.59 -6.63
N LYS A 220 -6.84 22.16 -5.53
CA LYS A 220 -6.49 23.52 -5.10
C LYS A 220 -5.77 23.48 -3.77
N VAL A 221 -4.59 24.10 -3.71
CA VAL A 221 -3.85 24.28 -2.45
C VAL A 221 -4.44 25.47 -1.71
N LEU A 222 -4.95 25.25 -0.49
CA LEU A 222 -5.61 26.27 0.33
C LEU A 222 -4.72 26.78 1.46
N LYS A 223 -3.84 25.94 1.99
CA LYS A 223 -2.90 26.25 3.08
C LYS A 223 -1.54 25.59 2.84
N GLU A 224 -0.55 25.97 3.64
CA GLU A 224 0.81 25.44 3.51
C GLU A 224 0.89 23.92 3.62
N ARG A 225 0.11 23.32 4.51
CA ARG A 225 0.03 21.86 4.62
C ARG A 225 -0.41 21.17 3.32
N GLY A 226 -1.16 21.84 2.46
CA GLY A 226 -1.63 21.29 1.18
C GLY A 226 -0.56 21.23 0.10
N LYS A 227 0.64 21.79 0.34
CA LYS A 227 1.76 21.68 -0.60
C LYS A 227 2.29 20.25 -0.76
N GLU A 228 1.94 19.33 0.14
CA GLU A 228 2.27 17.91 0.00
C GLU A 228 1.71 17.29 -1.29
N LEU A 229 0.59 17.84 -1.81
CA LEU A 229 0.00 17.45 -3.09
C LEU A 229 0.88 17.74 -4.30
N ALA A 230 1.96 18.51 -4.13
CA ALA A 230 2.94 18.77 -5.18
C ALA A 230 3.66 17.50 -5.65
N GLU A 231 3.65 16.41 -4.87
CA GLU A 231 4.18 15.11 -5.30
C GLU A 231 3.01 14.16 -5.59
N VAL A 232 2.75 13.89 -6.87
CA VAL A 232 1.74 12.92 -7.28
C VAL A 232 2.39 11.56 -7.45
N ASP A 233 1.97 10.56 -6.67
CA ASP A 233 2.47 9.18 -6.72
C ASP A 233 1.43 8.23 -7.32
N ILE A 234 1.75 7.61 -8.46
CA ILE A 234 0.92 6.60 -9.11
C ILE A 234 1.64 5.24 -9.04
N GLY A 235 1.16 4.35 -8.17
CA GLY A 235 1.64 2.96 -8.10
C GLY A 235 1.09 2.09 -9.23
N TYR A 236 1.93 1.20 -9.77
CA TYR A 236 1.52 0.22 -10.79
C TYR A 236 2.41 -1.03 -10.80
N ASP A 237 1.88 -2.15 -11.28
CA ASP A 237 2.66 -3.38 -11.54
C ASP A 237 3.14 -3.39 -12.99
N SER A 238 4.44 -3.19 -13.24
CA SER A 238 4.98 -3.11 -14.60
C SER A 238 4.97 -4.42 -15.37
N THR A 239 4.58 -5.53 -14.76
CA THR A 239 4.35 -6.81 -15.47
C THR A 239 3.15 -6.69 -16.40
N TYR A 240 2.09 -6.05 -15.93
CA TYR A 240 0.80 -5.97 -16.63
C TYR A 240 0.36 -4.55 -16.94
N GLN A 241 0.96 -3.56 -16.28
CA GLN A 241 0.51 -2.17 -16.35
C GLN A 241 1.58 -1.23 -16.90
N ARG A 242 1.10 -0.17 -17.54
CA ARG A 242 1.90 0.94 -18.04
C ARG A 242 1.19 2.25 -17.73
N VAL A 243 1.91 3.20 -17.15
CA VAL A 243 1.43 4.57 -16.95
C VAL A 243 1.91 5.46 -18.10
N GLU A 244 1.02 6.30 -18.61
CA GLU A 244 1.30 7.32 -19.61
C GLU A 244 0.74 8.65 -19.13
N LEU A 245 1.60 9.63 -18.91
CA LEU A 245 1.19 11.00 -18.61
C LEU A 245 0.68 11.68 -19.88
N GLU A 246 -0.58 12.10 -19.91
CA GLU A 246 -1.05 13.00 -20.99
C GLU A 246 -0.48 14.40 -20.76
N PHE A 247 -0.66 14.93 -19.55
CA PHE A 247 -0.05 16.18 -19.10
C PHE A 247 -0.13 16.30 -17.57
N ALA A 248 0.78 17.08 -17.00
CA ALA A 248 0.68 17.61 -15.65
C ALA A 248 1.10 19.08 -15.66
N ARG A 249 0.43 19.91 -14.87
CA ARG A 249 0.70 21.35 -14.78
C ARG A 249 0.25 21.95 -13.46
N THR A 250 0.94 23.00 -13.06
CA THR A 250 0.54 23.91 -12.00
C THR A 250 0.00 25.19 -12.59
N ILE A 251 -1.10 25.69 -12.05
CA ILE A 251 -1.65 27.01 -12.36
C ILE A 251 -1.45 27.86 -11.12
N THR A 252 -0.55 28.85 -11.18
CA THR A 252 -0.25 29.69 -10.01
C THR A 252 -1.45 30.55 -9.62
N LYS A 253 -1.43 31.12 -8.42
CA LYS A 253 -2.48 32.05 -7.96
C LYS A 253 -2.61 33.29 -8.86
N GLU A 254 -1.56 33.68 -9.56
CA GLU A 254 -1.54 34.75 -10.55
C GLU A 254 -2.09 34.33 -11.93
N GLY A 255 -2.47 33.05 -12.10
CA GLY A 255 -2.98 32.51 -13.36
C GLY A 255 -1.92 32.04 -14.34
N LYS A 256 -0.65 31.94 -13.94
CA LYS A 256 0.43 31.46 -14.80
C LYS A 256 0.40 29.94 -14.89
N VAL A 257 0.50 29.39 -16.10
CA VAL A 257 0.52 27.94 -16.33
C VAL A 257 1.96 27.45 -16.42
N ARG A 258 2.28 26.39 -15.69
CA ARG A 258 3.60 25.75 -15.62
C ARG A 258 3.43 24.25 -15.82
N TYR A 259 3.80 23.74 -16.99
CA TYR A 259 3.78 22.30 -17.23
C TYR A 259 4.91 21.61 -16.49
N THR A 260 4.66 20.39 -16.04
CA THR A 260 5.69 19.57 -15.39
C THR A 260 6.69 19.09 -16.44
N ALA A 261 7.96 19.43 -16.21
CA ALA A 261 9.09 19.02 -17.01
C ALA A 261 9.36 17.52 -16.89
N GLY A 262 9.94 16.91 -17.93
CA GLY A 262 10.33 15.50 -17.89
C GLY A 262 11.28 15.17 -16.73
N GLU A 263 12.19 16.09 -16.41
CA GLU A 263 13.13 15.99 -15.27
C GLU A 263 12.48 15.93 -13.89
N ASN A 264 11.21 16.33 -13.79
CA ASN A 264 10.41 16.25 -12.58
C ASN A 264 9.52 14.99 -12.54
N ILE A 265 9.70 14.07 -13.50
CA ILE A 265 8.98 12.80 -13.54
C ILE A 265 9.98 11.69 -13.25
N ARG A 266 9.62 10.80 -12.32
CA ARG A 266 10.46 9.67 -11.92
C ARG A 266 9.63 8.40 -12.00
N ASP A 267 10.21 7.37 -12.59
CA ASP A 267 9.62 6.05 -12.61
C ASP A 267 10.61 5.08 -11.93
N VAL A 268 10.26 4.63 -10.72
CA VAL A 268 11.17 3.90 -9.83
C VAL A 268 10.52 2.64 -9.28
N SER A 269 11.34 1.61 -8.99
CA SER A 269 10.86 0.46 -8.21
C SER A 269 10.66 0.87 -6.76
N ARG A 270 9.56 0.45 -6.14
CA ARG A 270 9.26 0.71 -4.72
C ARG A 270 10.18 -0.04 -3.77
N TYR A 271 10.71 -1.19 -4.20
CA TYR A 271 11.44 -2.13 -3.34
C TYR A 271 12.83 -2.45 -3.90
N LEU A 272 13.70 -1.44 -3.99
CA LEU A 272 15.05 -1.57 -4.57
C LEU A 272 15.91 -2.70 -3.97
N ASN A 273 15.71 -3.02 -2.69
CA ASN A 273 16.47 -4.06 -1.98
C ASN A 273 15.86 -5.47 -2.12
N PHE A 274 14.79 -5.61 -2.89
CA PHE A 274 14.04 -6.85 -3.04
C PHE A 274 13.76 -7.14 -4.53
N PRO A 275 14.74 -7.71 -5.26
CA PRO A 275 14.66 -7.89 -6.71
C PRO A 275 13.40 -8.64 -7.21
N LEU A 276 12.86 -9.56 -6.42
CA LEU A 276 11.62 -10.29 -6.73
C LEU A 276 10.42 -9.37 -6.97
N TYR A 277 10.45 -8.13 -6.45
CA TYR A 277 9.36 -7.17 -6.56
C TYR A 277 9.73 -5.92 -7.35
N SER A 278 10.74 -6.04 -8.23
CA SER A 278 11.18 -4.94 -9.09
C SER A 278 10.08 -4.41 -10.02
N ASN A 279 9.06 -5.23 -10.29
CA ASN A 279 7.87 -4.88 -11.05
C ASN A 279 6.88 -3.96 -10.32
N SER A 280 6.90 -3.92 -8.98
CA SER A 280 6.10 -2.95 -8.22
C SER A 280 6.75 -1.57 -8.31
N ARG A 281 6.15 -0.67 -9.09
CA ARG A 281 6.73 0.64 -9.44
C ARG A 281 5.88 1.81 -8.95
N ALA A 282 6.51 2.97 -8.88
CA ALA A 282 5.91 4.26 -8.59
C ALA A 282 6.26 5.24 -9.70
N PHE A 283 5.24 5.79 -10.35
CA PHE A 283 5.35 6.87 -11.31
C PHE A 283 5.05 8.19 -10.58
N ILE A 284 6.12 8.91 -10.25
CA ILE A 284 6.09 10.11 -9.39
C ILE A 284 6.21 11.35 -10.27
N ILE A 285 5.33 12.33 -10.05
CA ILE A 285 5.30 13.61 -10.74
C ILE A 285 5.50 14.73 -9.71
N SER A 286 6.64 15.41 -9.76
CA SER A 286 6.95 16.58 -8.93
C SER A 286 6.41 17.85 -9.61
N MET A 287 5.32 18.39 -9.10
CA MET A 287 4.63 19.55 -9.66
C MET A 287 5.45 20.84 -9.45
N PRO A 288 5.74 21.61 -10.50
CA PRO A 288 6.55 22.82 -10.37
C PRO A 288 5.76 23.96 -9.72
N SER A 289 6.45 24.84 -8.98
CA SER A 289 5.88 26.13 -8.53
C SER A 289 4.57 26.04 -7.73
N VAL A 290 4.38 24.96 -6.96
CA VAL A 290 3.20 24.82 -6.09
C VAL A 290 3.31 25.76 -4.89
N ASP A 291 2.34 26.67 -4.79
CA ASP A 291 2.20 27.59 -3.66
C ASP A 291 0.73 27.72 -3.21
N VAL A 292 0.50 28.29 -2.04
CA VAL A 292 -0.86 28.53 -1.53
C VAL A 292 -1.67 29.33 -2.54
N GLY A 293 -2.85 28.82 -2.89
CA GLY A 293 -3.76 29.36 -3.90
C GLY A 293 -3.60 28.76 -5.30
N ALA A 294 -2.51 28.04 -5.57
CA ALA A 294 -2.27 27.37 -6.85
C ALA A 294 -3.24 26.19 -7.08
N LEU A 295 -3.40 25.84 -8.35
CA LEU A 295 -4.04 24.60 -8.77
C LEU A 295 -2.99 23.62 -9.26
N ILE A 296 -3.21 22.35 -8.95
CA ILE A 296 -2.49 21.21 -9.50
C ILE A 296 -3.47 20.50 -10.43
N GLU A 297 -3.02 20.19 -11.64
CA GLU A 297 -3.81 19.40 -12.58
C GLU A 297 -2.92 18.37 -13.26
N TYR A 298 -3.39 17.14 -13.26
CA TYR A 298 -2.74 16.07 -14.01
C TYR A 298 -3.78 15.15 -14.63
N LYS A 299 -3.40 14.59 -15.78
CA LYS A 299 -4.18 13.60 -16.48
C LYS A 299 -3.28 12.47 -16.95
N VAL A 300 -3.59 11.26 -16.50
CA VAL A 300 -2.80 10.06 -16.78
C VAL A 300 -3.69 8.97 -17.38
N LYS A 301 -3.08 8.14 -18.22
CA LYS A 301 -3.65 6.87 -18.69
C LYS A 301 -2.88 5.72 -18.07
N ILE A 302 -3.60 4.72 -17.60
CA ILE A 302 -3.07 3.47 -17.10
C ILE A 302 -3.60 2.38 -18.02
N TYR A 303 -2.70 1.72 -18.73
CA TYR A 303 -3.02 0.57 -19.57
C TYR A 303 -2.79 -0.70 -18.76
N SER A 304 -3.74 -1.64 -18.78
CA SER A 304 -3.58 -2.97 -18.18
C SER A 304 -3.72 -4.03 -19.26
N SER A 305 -2.70 -4.87 -19.44
CA SER A 305 -2.74 -6.04 -20.34
C SER A 305 -3.42 -7.25 -19.69
N LYS A 306 -3.61 -7.21 -18.37
CA LYS A 306 -4.32 -8.21 -17.57
C LYS A 306 -4.98 -7.50 -16.39
N LEU A 307 -6.23 -7.83 -16.10
CA LEU A 307 -6.93 -7.38 -14.89
C LEU A 307 -6.69 -8.41 -13.78
N VAL A 308 -7.71 -9.19 -13.42
CA VAL A 308 -7.55 -10.27 -12.44
C VAL A 308 -7.04 -11.54 -13.14
N ASN A 309 -7.79 -11.96 -14.16
CA ASN A 309 -7.47 -13.10 -15.02
C ASN A 309 -7.81 -12.71 -16.48
N ASP A 310 -7.93 -13.68 -17.37
CA ASP A 310 -8.16 -13.41 -18.79
C ASP A 310 -9.63 -13.06 -19.11
N GLU A 311 -10.55 -13.20 -18.15
CA GLU A 311 -12.01 -13.03 -18.31
C GLU A 311 -12.64 -12.06 -17.29
N ASP A 312 -12.05 -11.93 -16.10
CA ASP A 312 -12.64 -11.29 -14.94
C ASP A 312 -11.92 -10.03 -14.45
N PHE A 313 -12.67 -9.20 -13.73
CA PHE A 313 -12.21 -8.00 -13.07
C PHE A 313 -12.96 -7.74 -11.76
N SER A 314 -12.31 -7.00 -10.85
CA SER A 314 -12.88 -6.60 -9.56
C SER A 314 -12.35 -5.21 -9.19
N PHE A 315 -13.23 -4.29 -8.81
CA PHE A 315 -12.88 -2.93 -8.41
C PHE A 315 -13.56 -2.53 -7.11
N ILE A 316 -12.94 -1.60 -6.40
CA ILE A 316 -13.51 -0.94 -5.23
C ILE A 316 -13.41 0.56 -5.46
N TYR A 317 -14.56 1.21 -5.65
CA TYR A 317 -14.64 2.67 -5.70
C TYR A 317 -15.02 3.21 -4.32
N ARG A 318 -14.18 4.05 -3.72
CA ARG A 318 -14.43 4.67 -2.41
C ARG A 318 -15.00 6.07 -2.63
N LEU A 319 -15.95 6.47 -1.79
CA LEU A 319 -16.66 7.73 -2.00
C LEU A 319 -15.89 8.94 -1.44
N ARG A 320 -15.36 8.82 -0.23
CA ARG A 320 -14.72 9.95 0.48
C ARG A 320 -13.21 9.88 0.41
N GLU A 321 -12.59 11.04 0.26
CA GLU A 321 -11.14 11.26 0.27
C GLU A 321 -10.70 11.99 1.56
N GLU A 322 -9.39 12.19 1.70
CA GLU A 322 -8.78 12.95 2.80
C GLU A 322 -9.17 14.44 2.76
N TYR A 323 -9.25 15.01 1.56
CA TYR A 323 -9.72 16.37 1.32
C TYR A 323 -11.13 16.40 0.74
N PRO A 324 -11.90 17.49 0.97
CA PRO A 324 -13.24 17.63 0.39
C PRO A 324 -13.17 17.55 -1.14
N VAL A 325 -14.21 16.97 -1.76
CA VAL A 325 -14.31 16.82 -3.23
C VAL A 325 -15.52 17.59 -3.76
N CYS A 326 -15.30 18.56 -4.63
CA CYS A 326 -16.36 19.36 -5.23
C CYS A 326 -17.18 18.55 -6.24
N LYS A 327 -16.50 17.90 -7.18
CA LYS A 327 -17.10 17.07 -8.23
C LYS A 327 -16.27 15.79 -8.39
N ALA A 328 -16.91 14.64 -8.25
CA ALA A 328 -16.31 13.35 -8.56
C ALA A 328 -17.15 12.62 -9.61
N ARG A 329 -16.49 11.99 -10.56
CA ARG A 329 -17.13 11.18 -11.59
C ARG A 329 -16.35 9.90 -11.79
N PHE A 330 -17.06 8.78 -11.73
CA PHE A 330 -16.51 7.47 -12.04
C PHE A 330 -17.29 6.86 -13.20
N LYS A 331 -16.58 6.45 -14.24
CA LYS A 331 -17.16 5.76 -15.40
C LYS A 331 -16.51 4.40 -15.58
N LEU A 332 -17.34 3.38 -15.74
CA LEU A 332 -16.91 2.04 -16.10
C LEU A 332 -17.62 1.62 -17.39
N ALA A 333 -16.87 1.53 -18.48
CA ALA A 333 -17.34 0.98 -19.74
C ALA A 333 -16.87 -0.47 -19.89
N ILE A 334 -17.81 -1.37 -20.17
CA ILE A 334 -17.53 -2.80 -20.36
C ILE A 334 -18.12 -3.28 -21.69
N PRO A 335 -17.64 -4.42 -22.23
CA PRO A 335 -18.30 -5.06 -23.36
C PRO A 335 -19.74 -5.40 -23.00
N LYS A 336 -20.68 -5.16 -23.91
CA LYS A 336 -22.13 -5.29 -23.64
C LYS A 336 -22.55 -6.70 -23.18
N LYS A 337 -21.77 -7.73 -23.54
CA LYS A 337 -22.02 -9.13 -23.18
C LYS A 337 -21.46 -9.52 -21.81
N SER A 338 -20.61 -8.70 -21.20
CA SER A 338 -20.02 -9.00 -19.90
C SER A 338 -21.07 -8.86 -18.80
N GLU A 339 -21.08 -9.82 -17.88
CA GLU A 339 -21.84 -9.71 -16.64
C GLU A 339 -21.08 -8.88 -15.62
N ILE A 340 -21.82 -8.15 -14.77
CA ILE A 340 -21.24 -7.30 -13.75
C ILE A 340 -22.21 -7.16 -12.57
N PHE A 341 -21.66 -7.22 -11.38
CA PHE A 341 -22.38 -7.17 -10.11
C PHE A 341 -21.89 -5.99 -9.27
N PHE A 342 -22.81 -5.40 -8.49
CA PHE A 342 -22.53 -4.25 -7.64
C PHE A 342 -22.95 -4.53 -6.19
N LYS A 343 -22.10 -4.16 -5.23
CA LYS A 343 -22.45 -4.07 -3.81
C LYS A 343 -22.09 -2.69 -3.28
N PHE A 344 -22.99 -2.12 -2.48
CA PHE A 344 -22.76 -0.84 -1.82
C PHE A 344 -22.59 -1.06 -0.32
N LEU A 345 -21.43 -0.64 0.19
CA LEU A 345 -21.03 -0.78 1.59
C LEU A 345 -21.21 0.54 2.36
N ASN A 346 -21.35 0.44 3.68
CA ASN A 346 -21.35 1.57 4.62
C ASN A 346 -22.34 2.68 4.23
N ARG A 347 -23.54 2.29 3.77
CA ARG A 347 -24.55 3.20 3.18
C ARG A 347 -25.07 4.22 4.18
N GLU A 348 -25.02 3.90 5.46
CA GLU A 348 -25.35 4.79 6.57
C GLU A 348 -24.47 6.05 6.61
N TYR A 349 -23.27 6.01 6.01
CA TYR A 349 -22.38 7.16 5.88
C TYR A 349 -22.50 7.86 4.51
N ALA A 350 -23.47 7.50 3.68
CA ALA A 350 -23.71 8.07 2.35
C ALA A 350 -25.03 8.86 2.25
N GLU A 351 -25.49 9.45 3.36
CA GLU A 351 -26.75 10.19 3.37
C GLU A 351 -26.78 11.33 2.33
N GLY A 352 -27.86 11.39 1.55
CA GLY A 352 -28.01 12.36 0.46
C GLY A 352 -27.25 12.03 -0.83
N VAL A 353 -26.50 10.92 -0.88
CA VAL A 353 -25.71 10.51 -2.05
C VAL A 353 -26.40 9.39 -2.83
N LYS A 354 -26.55 9.56 -4.15
CA LYS A 354 -27.07 8.51 -5.03
C LYS A 354 -25.95 7.54 -5.42
N LEU A 355 -25.92 6.37 -4.78
CA LEU A 355 -24.89 5.36 -5.04
C LEU A 355 -25.14 4.54 -6.32
N GLN A 356 -26.37 4.51 -6.86
CA GLN A 356 -26.65 3.74 -8.08
C GLN A 356 -26.13 4.46 -9.34
N PRO A 357 -25.44 3.75 -10.25
CA PRO A 357 -25.00 4.34 -11.50
C PRO A 357 -26.17 4.68 -12.41
N SER A 358 -25.97 5.68 -13.27
CA SER A 358 -26.69 5.78 -14.53
C SER A 358 -26.07 4.82 -15.56
N VAL A 359 -26.88 4.25 -16.44
CA VAL A 359 -26.44 3.25 -17.41
C VAL A 359 -26.76 3.75 -18.81
N SER A 360 -25.78 3.68 -19.71
CA SER A 360 -25.96 3.93 -21.14
C SER A 360 -25.36 2.80 -21.96
N GLU A 361 -25.89 2.61 -23.17
CA GLU A 361 -25.38 1.62 -24.12
C GLU A 361 -25.06 2.34 -25.43
N THR A 362 -23.85 2.15 -25.96
CA THR A 362 -23.43 2.76 -27.23
C THR A 362 -22.60 1.75 -28.02
N GLY A 363 -23.10 1.34 -29.19
CA GLY A 363 -22.51 0.25 -29.96
C GLY A 363 -22.46 -1.05 -29.15
N ASP A 364 -21.27 -1.65 -29.06
CA ASP A 364 -21.02 -2.89 -28.30
C ASP A 364 -20.57 -2.66 -26.85
N LYS A 365 -20.76 -1.45 -26.32
CA LYS A 365 -20.34 -1.07 -24.97
C LYS A 365 -21.55 -0.74 -24.08
N LYS A 366 -21.44 -1.12 -22.81
CA LYS A 366 -22.33 -0.71 -21.73
C LYS A 366 -21.52 0.12 -20.73
N THR A 367 -21.98 1.32 -20.42
CA THR A 367 -21.27 2.27 -19.54
C THR A 367 -22.08 2.58 -18.31
N TYR A 368 -21.46 2.39 -17.15
CA TYR A 368 -21.98 2.76 -15.84
C TYR A 368 -21.31 4.07 -15.41
N THR A 369 -22.10 5.07 -15.03
CA THR A 369 -21.60 6.39 -14.64
C THR A 369 -22.15 6.78 -13.27
N TRP A 370 -21.25 7.05 -12.34
CA TRP A 370 -21.51 7.65 -11.05
C TRP A 370 -21.05 9.10 -11.07
N GLU A 371 -21.88 10.00 -10.57
CA GLU A 371 -21.55 11.42 -10.42
C GLU A 371 -21.92 11.85 -9.01
N PHE A 372 -20.93 12.43 -8.34
CA PHE A 372 -21.04 12.88 -6.96
C PHE A 372 -20.60 14.35 -6.89
N GLN A 373 -21.21 15.09 -5.97
CA GLN A 373 -20.89 16.49 -5.74
C GLN A 373 -20.83 16.76 -4.24
N GLN A 374 -20.00 17.73 -3.85
CA GLN A 374 -19.92 18.22 -2.47
C GLN A 374 -19.64 17.10 -1.46
N ILE A 375 -18.70 16.21 -1.77
CA ILE A 375 -18.33 15.10 -0.90
C ILE A 375 -17.48 15.64 0.26
N LYS A 376 -17.96 15.39 1.49
CA LYS A 376 -17.25 15.76 2.70
C LYS A 376 -16.06 14.83 2.96
N PRO A 377 -14.94 15.36 3.49
CA PRO A 377 -13.79 14.54 3.85
C PRO A 377 -14.10 13.69 5.08
N ILE A 378 -13.27 12.67 5.31
CA ILE A 378 -13.23 11.97 6.60
C ILE A 378 -12.26 12.71 7.51
N ILE A 379 -12.79 13.50 8.45
CA ILE A 379 -11.97 14.15 9.49
C ILE A 379 -11.68 13.13 10.60
N PRO A 380 -10.42 12.75 10.84
CA PRO A 380 -10.11 11.73 11.82
C PRO A 380 -10.54 12.12 13.24
N GLU A 381 -11.25 11.24 13.93
CA GLU A 381 -11.57 11.36 15.35
C GLU A 381 -10.76 10.38 16.17
N TYR A 382 -10.31 10.80 17.35
CA TYR A 382 -9.53 9.93 18.24
C TYR A 382 -10.31 8.65 18.57
N ALA A 383 -9.67 7.49 18.35
CA ALA A 383 -10.28 6.16 18.51
C ALA A 383 -11.51 5.92 17.62
N MET A 384 -11.60 6.51 16.42
CA MET A 384 -12.59 6.08 15.42
C MET A 384 -12.25 4.70 14.83
N PRO A 385 -13.24 3.93 14.34
CA PRO A 385 -12.98 2.73 13.56
C PRO A 385 -12.08 2.97 12.33
N PRO A 386 -11.41 1.94 11.80
CA PRO A 386 -10.71 2.03 10.53
C PRO A 386 -11.63 2.55 9.42
N GLN A 387 -11.08 3.30 8.45
CA GLN A 387 -11.88 3.93 7.39
C GLN A 387 -12.72 2.93 6.57
N SER A 388 -12.30 1.67 6.45
CA SER A 388 -13.06 0.60 5.77
C SER A 388 -14.43 0.33 6.39
N TYR A 389 -14.66 0.69 7.65
CA TYR A 389 -15.96 0.58 8.33
C TYR A 389 -16.85 1.82 8.13
N LEU A 390 -16.28 2.93 7.66
CA LEU A 390 -16.90 4.24 7.70
C LEU A 390 -17.05 4.89 6.33
N ASN A 391 -16.14 4.60 5.40
CA ASN A 391 -16.14 5.17 4.06
C ASN A 391 -17.13 4.40 3.17
N PRO A 392 -18.16 5.05 2.59
CA PRO A 392 -19.01 4.39 1.61
C PRO A 392 -18.21 3.91 0.40
N ALA A 393 -18.53 2.72 -0.10
CA ALA A 393 -17.88 2.17 -1.28
C ALA A 393 -18.82 1.40 -2.18
N VAL A 394 -18.46 1.35 -3.46
CA VAL A 394 -19.04 0.48 -4.48
C VAL A 394 -18.04 -0.64 -4.75
N LEU A 395 -18.39 -1.86 -4.35
CA LEU A 395 -17.73 -3.05 -4.85
C LEU A 395 -18.31 -3.40 -6.22
N ILE A 396 -17.42 -3.74 -7.14
CA ILE A 396 -17.73 -4.06 -8.53
C ILE A 396 -17.01 -5.35 -8.86
N SER A 397 -17.72 -6.34 -9.39
CA SER A 397 -17.13 -7.64 -9.73
C SER A 397 -17.78 -8.23 -10.96
N SER A 398 -17.00 -8.88 -11.82
CA SER A 398 -17.52 -9.74 -12.89
C SER A 398 -17.77 -11.18 -12.42
N PHE A 399 -17.19 -11.59 -11.28
CA PHE A 399 -17.34 -12.94 -10.74
C PHE A 399 -18.78 -13.22 -10.35
N SER A 400 -19.30 -14.34 -10.85
CA SER A 400 -20.64 -14.84 -10.55
C SER A 400 -20.68 -15.72 -9.30
N SER A 401 -19.52 -16.31 -8.93
CA SER A 401 -19.41 -17.24 -7.80
C SER A 401 -18.02 -17.23 -7.15
N TRP A 402 -17.96 -17.65 -5.89
CA TRP A 402 -16.69 -17.89 -5.22
C TRP A 402 -15.94 -19.11 -5.78
N ASP A 403 -16.64 -20.03 -6.45
CA ASP A 403 -16.03 -21.16 -7.16
C ASP A 403 -15.11 -20.70 -8.30
N GLU A 404 -15.47 -19.62 -9.01
CA GLU A 404 -14.63 -19.01 -10.04
C GLU A 404 -13.34 -18.45 -9.45
N ILE A 405 -13.44 -17.74 -8.32
CA ILE A 405 -12.28 -17.20 -7.59
C ILE A 405 -11.39 -18.34 -7.07
N TYR A 406 -12.00 -19.42 -6.57
CA TYR A 406 -11.29 -20.63 -6.14
C TYR A 406 -10.53 -21.29 -7.29
N GLY A 407 -11.23 -21.53 -8.41
CA GLY A 407 -10.68 -22.15 -9.61
C GLY A 407 -9.61 -21.30 -10.30
N TRP A 408 -9.67 -19.98 -10.16
CA TRP A 408 -8.65 -19.07 -10.67
C TRP A 408 -7.38 -19.03 -9.80
N TRP A 409 -7.51 -18.86 -8.49
CA TRP A 409 -6.32 -18.66 -7.64
C TRP A 409 -5.59 -19.96 -7.32
N GLN A 410 -6.31 -21.09 -7.20
CA GLN A 410 -5.70 -22.37 -6.87
C GLN A 410 -4.54 -22.75 -7.81
N PRO A 411 -4.69 -22.73 -9.15
CA PRO A 411 -3.60 -23.05 -10.07
C PRO A 411 -2.36 -22.16 -9.94
N LEU A 412 -2.51 -20.91 -9.48
CA LEU A 412 -1.40 -19.96 -9.38
C LEU A 412 -0.34 -20.36 -8.34
N TYR A 413 -0.73 -21.10 -7.28
CA TYR A 413 0.20 -21.49 -6.22
C TYR A 413 0.56 -22.98 -6.21
N GLN A 414 -0.18 -23.84 -6.91
CA GLN A 414 -0.02 -25.30 -6.80
C GLN A 414 1.37 -25.79 -7.21
N ASP A 415 1.91 -25.28 -8.32
CA ASP A 415 3.27 -25.61 -8.79
C ASP A 415 4.37 -24.95 -7.95
N LYS A 416 4.01 -23.94 -7.15
CA LYS A 416 4.92 -23.20 -6.26
C LYS A 416 5.14 -23.90 -4.92
N LEU A 417 4.28 -24.85 -4.53
CA LEU A 417 4.36 -25.59 -3.27
C LEU A 417 5.51 -26.60 -3.21
N ALA A 418 6.19 -26.90 -4.32
CA ALA A 418 7.21 -27.95 -4.35
C ALA A 418 8.47 -27.57 -3.54
N LEU A 419 8.83 -28.42 -2.57
CA LEU A 419 10.04 -28.27 -1.76
C LEU A 419 11.27 -28.90 -2.43
N SER A 420 12.41 -28.22 -2.33
CA SER A 420 13.73 -28.78 -2.65
C SER A 420 14.11 -29.91 -1.66
N GLN A 421 15.12 -30.71 -2.02
CA GLN A 421 15.60 -31.78 -1.14
C GLN A 421 16.21 -31.21 0.15
N GLU A 422 16.96 -30.11 0.05
CA GLU A 422 17.58 -29.39 1.15
C GLU A 422 16.53 -28.85 2.13
N MET A 423 15.41 -28.33 1.62
CA MET A 423 14.30 -27.86 2.46
C MET A 423 13.66 -29.01 3.24
N LYS A 424 13.47 -30.17 2.60
CA LYS A 424 12.93 -31.38 3.26
C LYS A 424 13.86 -31.86 4.37
N GLU A 425 15.16 -31.89 4.12
CA GLU A 425 16.17 -32.26 5.13
C GLU A 425 16.22 -31.27 6.28
N PHE A 426 16.21 -29.97 5.99
CA PHE A 426 16.12 -28.91 6.99
C PHE A 426 14.89 -29.10 7.89
N LEU A 427 13.72 -29.31 7.29
CA LEU A 427 12.48 -29.53 8.03
C LEU A 427 12.56 -30.78 8.90
N ASN A 428 12.99 -31.91 8.34
CA ASN A 428 13.12 -33.18 9.07
C ASN A 428 14.05 -33.07 10.28
N GLN A 429 15.14 -32.31 10.17
CA GLN A 429 16.01 -32.02 11.30
C GLN A 429 15.31 -31.16 12.36
N ARG A 430 14.57 -30.12 11.93
CA ARG A 430 13.87 -29.18 12.82
C ARG A 430 12.78 -29.85 13.68
N ILE A 431 12.06 -30.82 13.10
CA ILE A 431 10.98 -31.55 13.79
C ILE A 431 11.40 -32.91 14.33
N LYS A 432 12.70 -33.25 14.31
CA LYS A 432 13.22 -34.53 14.78
C LYS A 432 12.81 -34.78 16.25
N GLY A 433 12.17 -35.92 16.50
CA GLY A 433 11.70 -36.31 17.84
C GLY A 433 10.42 -35.62 18.31
N VAL A 434 9.80 -34.75 17.50
CA VAL A 434 8.53 -34.10 17.81
C VAL A 434 7.38 -34.96 17.29
N THR A 435 6.55 -35.47 18.21
CA THR A 435 5.43 -36.35 17.88
C THR A 435 4.08 -35.62 17.82
N SER A 436 3.89 -34.57 18.60
CA SER A 436 2.66 -33.77 18.63
C SER A 436 2.52 -32.91 17.38
N ASP A 437 1.37 -32.98 16.72
CA ASP A 437 1.07 -32.19 15.52
C ASP A 437 1.00 -30.68 15.82
N ILE A 438 0.50 -30.30 16.99
CA ILE A 438 0.52 -28.90 17.47
C ILE A 438 1.96 -28.41 17.60
N GLU A 439 2.83 -29.21 18.22
CA GLU A 439 4.24 -28.82 18.42
C GLU A 439 5.01 -28.75 17.10
N LYS A 440 4.71 -29.64 16.13
CA LYS A 440 5.26 -29.52 14.77
C LYS A 440 4.79 -28.22 14.12
N ALA A 441 3.49 -27.95 14.12
CA ALA A 441 2.91 -26.78 13.48
C ALA A 441 3.51 -25.49 14.05
N LYS A 442 3.56 -25.39 15.38
CA LYS A 442 4.18 -24.28 16.11
C LYS A 442 5.65 -24.06 15.75
N LYS A 443 6.48 -25.10 15.77
CA LYS A 443 7.91 -24.98 15.41
C LYS A 443 8.15 -24.54 13.97
N ILE A 444 7.28 -24.96 13.06
CA ILE A 444 7.35 -24.59 11.64
C ILE A 444 6.88 -23.14 11.45
N TYR A 445 5.74 -22.78 12.04
CA TYR A 445 5.24 -21.41 12.05
C TYR A 445 6.27 -20.42 12.57
N GLU A 446 6.83 -20.68 13.75
CA GLU A 446 7.83 -19.80 14.36
C GLU A 446 9.10 -19.68 13.52
N PHE A 447 9.48 -20.74 12.81
CA PHE A 447 10.60 -20.66 11.89
C PHE A 447 10.29 -19.66 10.77
N VAL A 448 9.15 -19.78 10.10
CA VAL A 448 8.78 -18.88 9.00
C VAL A 448 8.66 -17.44 9.52
N ALA A 449 7.87 -17.21 10.58
CA ALA A 449 7.62 -15.89 11.13
C ALA A 449 8.87 -15.18 11.67
N LYS A 450 9.87 -15.92 12.18
CA LYS A 450 11.10 -15.31 12.74
C LYS A 450 12.25 -15.21 11.73
N ASN A 451 12.23 -15.99 10.63
CA ASN A 451 13.40 -16.13 9.75
C ASN A 451 13.15 -15.74 8.29
N ILE A 452 11.91 -15.40 7.93
CA ILE A 452 11.57 -14.89 6.59
C ILE A 452 11.11 -13.45 6.74
N ARG A 453 11.93 -12.51 6.24
CA ARG A 453 11.66 -11.07 6.36
C ARG A 453 10.45 -10.70 5.51
N TYR A 454 9.46 -10.04 6.12
CA TYR A 454 8.29 -9.57 5.41
C TYR A 454 8.59 -8.38 4.50
N VAL A 455 8.10 -8.45 3.25
CA VAL A 455 8.09 -7.33 2.30
C VAL A 455 6.64 -6.89 2.13
N ALA A 456 6.29 -5.76 2.73
CA ALA A 456 4.91 -5.26 2.78
C ALA A 456 4.46 -4.74 1.41
N ILE A 457 4.03 -5.67 0.55
CA ILE A 457 3.42 -5.43 -0.74
C ILE A 457 1.97 -5.87 -0.61
N GLU A 458 1.04 -4.93 -0.84
CA GLU A 458 -0.39 -5.25 -0.77
C GLU A 458 -0.75 -6.22 -1.89
N TYR A 459 -1.70 -7.11 -1.62
CA TYR A 459 -2.14 -8.10 -2.59
C TYR A 459 -2.65 -7.42 -3.88
N GLY A 460 -2.14 -7.85 -5.04
CA GLY A 460 -2.40 -7.24 -6.34
C GLY A 460 -1.38 -6.18 -6.78
N GLN A 461 -0.66 -5.51 -5.87
CA GLN A 461 0.39 -4.53 -6.24
C GLN A 461 1.66 -5.19 -6.78
N GLY A 462 2.00 -6.38 -6.28
CA GLY A 462 3.06 -7.24 -6.81
C GLY A 462 2.52 -8.51 -7.47
N GLY A 463 1.31 -8.42 -8.07
CA GLY A 463 0.60 -9.55 -8.65
C GLY A 463 -0.09 -10.46 -7.62
N HIS A 464 -0.94 -11.35 -8.13
CA HIS A 464 -1.72 -12.34 -7.35
C HIS A 464 -1.01 -13.71 -7.20
N GLU A 465 0.01 -13.96 -8.03
CA GLU A 465 0.76 -15.21 -8.08
C GLU A 465 1.96 -15.19 -7.13
N PRO A 466 2.09 -16.16 -6.20
CA PRO A 466 3.25 -16.25 -5.32
C PRO A 466 4.50 -16.77 -6.06
N HIS A 467 5.67 -16.44 -5.54
CA HIS A 467 6.94 -17.02 -5.95
C HIS A 467 7.08 -18.48 -5.51
N ARG A 468 8.02 -19.20 -6.11
CA ARG A 468 8.34 -20.58 -5.71
C ARG A 468 8.83 -20.59 -4.26
N VAL A 469 8.34 -21.52 -3.44
CA VAL A 469 8.74 -21.59 -2.00
C VAL A 469 10.25 -21.76 -1.80
N GLU A 470 10.93 -22.39 -2.76
CA GLU A 470 12.38 -22.53 -2.78
C GLU A 470 13.08 -21.16 -2.88
N GLU A 471 12.62 -20.27 -3.76
CA GLU A 471 13.19 -18.94 -3.93
C GLU A 471 12.99 -18.09 -2.67
N VAL A 472 11.79 -18.12 -2.09
CA VAL A 472 11.46 -17.42 -0.84
C VAL A 472 12.34 -17.93 0.32
N PHE A 473 12.52 -19.25 0.41
CA PHE A 473 13.32 -19.87 1.45
C PHE A 473 14.82 -19.54 1.32
N ILE A 474 15.37 -19.56 0.11
CA ILE A 474 16.77 -19.21 -0.15
C ILE A 474 17.02 -17.73 0.12
N ASN A 475 16.15 -16.86 -0.38
CA ASN A 475 16.29 -15.41 -0.25
C ASN A 475 15.99 -14.86 1.15
N ARG A 476 15.28 -15.63 2.00
CA ARG A 476 14.87 -15.25 3.36
C ARG A 476 14.01 -13.99 3.41
N TYR A 477 13.27 -13.70 2.35
CA TYR A 477 12.24 -12.67 2.34
C TYR A 477 11.08 -13.06 1.43
N GLY A 478 9.91 -12.51 1.72
CA GLY A 478 8.67 -12.76 0.96
C GLY A 478 7.58 -11.78 1.36
N ASP A 479 6.62 -11.52 0.48
CA ASP A 479 5.36 -10.85 0.78
C ASP A 479 4.36 -11.82 1.43
N CYS A 480 3.09 -11.42 1.55
CA CYS A 480 2.11 -12.17 2.33
C CYS A 480 1.78 -13.52 1.71
N LYS A 481 1.58 -13.57 0.39
CA LYS A 481 1.29 -14.80 -0.35
C LYS A 481 2.52 -15.72 -0.37
N ASP A 482 3.71 -15.17 -0.54
CA ASP A 482 4.96 -15.93 -0.53
C ASP A 482 5.18 -16.66 0.80
N GLN A 483 5.02 -15.96 1.92
CA GLN A 483 5.18 -16.54 3.25
C GLN A 483 4.06 -17.52 3.61
N ALA A 484 2.81 -17.21 3.25
CA ALA A 484 1.69 -18.11 3.45
C ALA A 484 1.90 -19.45 2.72
N ILE A 485 2.29 -19.41 1.44
CA ILE A 485 2.51 -20.62 0.64
C ILE A 485 3.75 -21.40 1.10
N LEU A 486 4.83 -20.72 1.53
CA LEU A 486 5.98 -21.38 2.16
C LEU A 486 5.56 -22.12 3.44
N LEU A 487 4.78 -21.48 4.31
CA LEU A 487 4.29 -22.10 5.54
C LEU A 487 3.39 -23.32 5.24
N VAL A 488 2.45 -23.18 4.30
CA VAL A 488 1.58 -24.30 3.84
C VAL A 488 2.43 -25.48 3.35
N SER A 489 3.43 -25.22 2.52
CA SER A 489 4.29 -26.25 1.95
C SER A 489 5.09 -27.01 3.03
N LEU A 490 5.68 -26.29 3.99
CA LEU A 490 6.43 -26.91 5.09
C LEU A 490 5.52 -27.72 6.02
N LEU A 491 4.31 -27.22 6.33
CA LEU A 491 3.35 -27.94 7.16
C LEU A 491 2.87 -29.23 6.48
N ARG A 492 2.55 -29.17 5.18
CA ARG A 492 2.16 -30.34 4.38
C ARG A 492 3.27 -31.39 4.35
N GLN A 493 4.52 -30.97 4.17
CA GLN A 493 5.68 -31.87 4.21
C GLN A 493 5.89 -32.52 5.59
N ALA A 494 5.47 -31.86 6.67
CA ALA A 494 5.47 -32.42 8.02
C ALA A 494 4.28 -33.37 8.31
N GLY A 495 3.43 -33.63 7.30
CA GLY A 495 2.27 -34.51 7.41
C GLY A 495 1.00 -33.82 7.95
N LEU A 496 0.98 -32.49 8.00
CA LEU A 496 -0.15 -31.72 8.52
C LEU A 496 -1.05 -31.24 7.37
N LYS A 497 -2.35 -31.14 7.63
CA LYS A 497 -3.32 -30.54 6.71
C LYS A 497 -3.26 -29.02 6.84
N ALA A 498 -2.67 -28.34 5.85
CA ALA A 498 -2.54 -26.89 5.85
C ALA A 498 -3.06 -26.27 4.55
N TYR A 499 -3.63 -25.09 4.67
CA TYR A 499 -4.42 -24.44 3.63
C TYR A 499 -4.06 -22.96 3.50
N PRO A 500 -3.88 -22.44 2.28
CA PRO A 500 -3.79 -21.01 2.06
C PRO A 500 -5.10 -20.31 2.42
N VAL A 501 -5.01 -19.07 2.91
CA VAL A 501 -6.16 -18.26 3.32
C VAL A 501 -6.00 -16.86 2.78
N LEU A 502 -7.02 -16.34 2.10
CA LEU A 502 -7.10 -14.94 1.67
C LEU A 502 -7.97 -14.14 2.63
N ILE A 503 -7.47 -12.97 3.02
CA ILE A 503 -8.10 -12.11 4.03
C ILE A 503 -8.05 -10.64 3.60
N SER A 504 -9.15 -9.93 3.84
CA SER A 504 -9.16 -8.46 3.90
C SER A 504 -8.84 -8.07 5.33
N THR A 505 -7.69 -7.45 5.59
CA THR A 505 -7.39 -6.92 6.94
C THR A 505 -8.37 -5.79 7.29
N ASP A 506 -8.43 -5.38 8.55
CA ASP A 506 -9.32 -4.30 9.00
C ASP A 506 -9.12 -2.96 8.28
N ARG A 507 -8.02 -2.79 7.52
CA ARG A 507 -7.75 -1.63 6.66
C ARG A 507 -8.57 -1.61 5.38
N ILE A 508 -9.10 -2.75 4.95
CA ILE A 508 -9.90 -2.90 3.72
C ILE A 508 -11.30 -3.43 4.06
N TYR A 509 -12.25 -3.19 3.16
CA TYR A 509 -13.63 -3.66 3.30
C TYR A 509 -13.67 -5.19 3.48
N PRO A 510 -14.44 -5.71 4.44
CA PRO A 510 -14.52 -7.15 4.70
C PRO A 510 -15.09 -7.91 3.50
N ILE A 511 -14.70 -9.19 3.37
CA ILE A 511 -15.36 -10.11 2.44
C ILE A 511 -16.85 -10.21 2.78
N ASP A 512 -17.68 -10.06 1.77
CA ASP A 512 -19.11 -10.31 1.86
C ASP A 512 -19.41 -11.68 1.23
N LYS A 513 -19.92 -12.63 2.04
CA LYS A 513 -20.16 -14.01 1.59
C LYS A 513 -21.10 -14.09 0.40
N ASP A 514 -22.01 -13.12 0.27
CA ASP A 514 -23.03 -13.08 -0.77
C ASP A 514 -22.58 -12.26 -2.00
N PHE A 515 -21.33 -11.79 -2.04
CA PHE A 515 -20.79 -11.00 -3.14
C PHE A 515 -19.36 -11.47 -3.50
N PRO A 516 -19.22 -12.38 -4.47
CA PRO A 516 -17.91 -12.81 -4.97
C PRO A 516 -17.11 -11.64 -5.53
N SER A 517 -16.00 -11.28 -4.86
CA SER A 517 -15.11 -10.21 -5.28
C SER A 517 -13.70 -10.39 -4.75
N ILE A 518 -12.72 -9.80 -5.43
CA ILE A 518 -11.34 -9.75 -4.94
C ILE A 518 -11.17 -8.44 -4.18
N ASN A 519 -11.53 -8.48 -2.90
CA ASN A 519 -11.30 -7.39 -1.95
C ASN A 519 -10.35 -7.79 -0.82
N PHE A 520 -9.54 -8.84 -1.03
CA PHE A 520 -8.46 -9.24 -0.13
C PHE A 520 -7.22 -8.39 -0.38
N ASN A 521 -6.51 -8.03 0.68
CA ASN A 521 -5.24 -7.31 0.61
C ASN A 521 -4.08 -8.09 1.26
N HIS A 522 -4.37 -9.25 1.86
CA HIS A 522 -3.41 -10.03 2.63
C HIS A 522 -3.69 -11.54 2.49
N ALA A 523 -2.66 -12.35 2.76
CA ALA A 523 -2.72 -13.81 2.72
C ALA A 523 -2.03 -14.43 3.92
N ILE A 524 -2.67 -15.43 4.52
CA ILE A 524 -2.22 -16.16 5.72
C ILE A 524 -2.34 -17.68 5.52
N CYS A 525 -2.06 -18.46 6.55
CA CYS A 525 -2.19 -19.92 6.53
C CYS A 525 -3.21 -20.38 7.57
N ALA A 526 -3.90 -21.49 7.30
CA ALA A 526 -4.61 -22.26 8.31
C ALA A 526 -4.07 -23.69 8.38
N VAL A 527 -4.02 -24.27 9.57
CA VAL A 527 -3.72 -25.70 9.78
C VAL A 527 -4.89 -26.37 10.47
N GLN A 528 -5.32 -27.51 9.95
CA GLN A 528 -6.34 -28.33 10.57
C GLN A 528 -5.69 -29.37 11.47
N ILE A 529 -5.96 -29.29 12.77
CA ILE A 529 -5.50 -30.24 13.78
C ILE A 529 -6.73 -30.73 14.53
N ASN A 530 -7.02 -32.03 14.43
CA ASN A 530 -8.30 -32.61 14.83
C ASN A 530 -9.48 -31.92 14.10
N GLU A 531 -10.47 -31.42 14.83
CA GLU A 531 -11.63 -30.69 14.27
C GLU A 531 -11.39 -29.18 14.22
N ASP A 532 -10.30 -28.68 14.80
CA ASP A 532 -10.00 -27.25 14.90
C ASP A 532 -9.21 -26.75 13.68
N LEU A 533 -9.64 -25.61 13.15
CA LEU A 533 -8.92 -24.87 12.11
C LEU A 533 -8.18 -23.70 12.77
N ILE A 534 -6.85 -23.80 12.84
CA ILE A 534 -6.00 -22.81 13.51
C ILE A 534 -5.41 -21.86 12.46
N PHE A 535 -5.76 -20.59 12.55
CA PHE A 535 -5.21 -19.53 11.68
C PHE A 535 -3.84 -19.06 12.17
N MET A 536 -2.96 -18.76 11.22
CA MET A 536 -1.58 -18.34 11.46
C MET A 536 -1.18 -17.31 10.41
N ASP A 537 -0.77 -16.12 10.84
CA ASP A 537 -0.16 -15.13 9.97
C ASP A 537 1.37 -15.22 10.05
N PRO A 538 2.07 -15.78 9.02
CA PRO A 538 3.53 -15.86 9.03
C PRO A 538 4.21 -14.49 8.88
N THR A 539 3.51 -13.46 8.41
CA THR A 539 4.07 -12.10 8.26
C THR A 539 4.14 -11.34 9.58
N ALA A 540 3.45 -11.84 10.60
CA ALA A 540 3.41 -11.26 11.94
C ALA A 540 4.56 -11.77 12.81
N GLU A 541 5.77 -11.21 12.62
CA GLU A 541 7.02 -11.66 13.26
C GLU A 541 7.03 -11.66 14.81
N THR A 542 6.00 -11.13 15.44
CA THR A 542 5.87 -11.00 16.90
C THR A 542 4.62 -11.68 17.47
N THR A 543 3.82 -12.33 16.64
CA THR A 543 2.59 -13.01 17.07
C THR A 543 2.87 -14.51 17.28
N PRO A 544 2.49 -15.08 18.43
CA PRO A 544 2.71 -16.50 18.69
C PRO A 544 1.76 -17.41 17.91
N PHE A 545 2.12 -18.69 17.78
CA PHE A 545 1.25 -19.70 17.19
C PHE A 545 -0.11 -19.76 17.89
N GLY A 546 -1.20 -19.83 17.12
CA GLY A 546 -2.57 -19.88 17.64
C GLY A 546 -3.18 -18.50 17.95
N GLU A 547 -2.44 -17.42 17.74
CA GLU A 547 -2.94 -16.04 17.73
C GLU A 547 -2.72 -15.44 16.33
N ILE A 548 -3.49 -14.39 16.01
CA ILE A 548 -3.33 -13.59 14.79
C ILE A 548 -3.33 -12.09 15.13
N PRO A 549 -2.70 -11.24 14.32
CA PRO A 549 -2.68 -9.78 14.54
C PRO A 549 -4.09 -9.20 14.67
N LEU A 550 -4.21 -8.08 15.40
CA LEU A 550 -5.51 -7.46 15.68
C LEU A 550 -6.30 -7.10 14.40
N GLY A 551 -5.60 -6.70 13.34
CA GLY A 551 -6.22 -6.38 12.04
C GLY A 551 -6.81 -7.59 11.30
N ASP A 552 -6.43 -8.81 11.70
CA ASP A 552 -6.88 -10.06 11.09
C ASP A 552 -7.95 -10.78 11.92
N GLN A 553 -8.21 -10.30 13.15
CA GLN A 553 -9.19 -10.91 14.07
C GLN A 553 -10.63 -10.54 13.70
N ASN A 554 -11.55 -11.50 13.90
CA ASN A 554 -12.98 -11.31 13.61
C ASN A 554 -13.24 -10.84 12.17
N ARG A 555 -12.48 -11.38 11.22
CA ARG A 555 -12.58 -11.09 9.79
C ARG A 555 -13.10 -12.30 9.05
N PRO A 556 -14.07 -12.15 8.14
CA PRO A 556 -14.38 -13.21 7.20
C PRO A 556 -13.14 -13.47 6.34
N VAL A 557 -12.83 -14.74 6.10
CA VAL A 557 -11.67 -15.19 5.31
C VAL A 557 -12.06 -16.31 4.37
N MET A 558 -11.44 -16.35 3.19
CA MET A 558 -11.62 -17.45 2.24
C MET A 558 -10.50 -18.48 2.43
N VAL A 559 -10.87 -19.68 2.87
CA VAL A 559 -9.95 -20.81 3.07
C VAL A 559 -9.99 -21.70 1.83
N PHE A 560 -8.81 -22.00 1.27
CA PHE A 560 -8.64 -22.82 0.08
C PHE A 560 -8.30 -24.26 0.49
N PHE A 561 -9.33 -25.08 0.75
CA PHE A 561 -9.14 -26.52 0.94
C PHE A 561 -8.72 -27.17 -0.38
N ASP A 562 -8.25 -28.42 -0.32
CA ASP A 562 -7.72 -29.11 -1.50
C ASP A 562 -8.80 -29.40 -2.57
N ASP A 563 -10.06 -29.56 -2.14
CA ASP A 563 -11.19 -29.95 -2.98
C ASP A 563 -12.36 -28.95 -3.00
N HIS A 564 -12.33 -27.92 -2.13
CA HIS A 564 -13.37 -26.90 -2.04
C HIS A 564 -12.85 -25.61 -1.38
N TRP A 565 -13.70 -24.59 -1.26
CA TRP A 565 -13.44 -23.38 -0.48
C TRP A 565 -14.49 -23.20 0.60
N GLN A 566 -14.17 -22.43 1.64
CA GLN A 566 -15.16 -21.95 2.61
C GLN A 566 -14.86 -20.52 3.05
N ILE A 567 -15.91 -19.75 3.34
CA ILE A 567 -15.76 -18.46 4.02
C ILE A 567 -16.16 -18.58 5.49
N VAL A 568 -15.15 -18.50 6.35
CA VAL A 568 -15.26 -18.63 7.81
C VAL A 568 -14.78 -17.35 8.48
N LEU A 569 -15.04 -17.21 9.77
CA LEU A 569 -14.61 -16.06 10.56
C LEU A 569 -13.33 -16.44 11.31
N THR A 570 -12.32 -15.57 11.29
CA THR A 570 -11.13 -15.76 12.13
C THR A 570 -11.44 -15.53 13.60
N ASP A 571 -10.68 -16.20 14.46
CA ASP A 571 -10.82 -16.09 15.91
C ASP A 571 -10.42 -14.69 16.41
N THR A 572 -10.98 -14.31 17.56
CA THR A 572 -10.51 -13.19 18.37
C THR A 572 -9.60 -13.70 19.48
N SER A 573 -8.59 -12.91 19.85
CA SER A 573 -7.73 -13.21 20.99
C SER A 573 -8.55 -13.39 22.27
N LYS A 574 -8.33 -14.52 22.97
CA LYS A 574 -9.15 -14.92 24.13
C LYS A 574 -8.69 -14.28 25.45
N ASP A 575 -7.41 -13.92 25.59
CA ASP A 575 -6.83 -13.31 26.78
C ASP A 575 -5.95 -12.11 26.44
N SER A 576 -6.58 -11.03 25.97
CA SER A 576 -5.90 -9.76 25.77
C SER A 576 -5.94 -8.92 27.03
N ARG A 577 -4.80 -8.85 27.73
CA ARG A 577 -4.71 -8.09 28.97
C ARG A 577 -3.32 -7.54 29.27
N VAL A 578 -3.28 -6.57 30.17
CA VAL A 578 -2.04 -6.09 30.79
C VAL A 578 -2.16 -6.16 32.30
N SER A 579 -1.21 -6.84 32.94
CA SER A 579 -1.15 -6.99 34.40
C SER A 579 0.02 -6.18 34.96
N TYR A 580 -0.28 -5.34 35.94
CA TYR A 580 0.67 -4.50 36.65
C TYR A 580 0.85 -5.00 38.09
N GLN A 581 2.10 -5.20 38.50
CA GLN A 581 2.44 -5.45 39.89
C GLN A 581 3.41 -4.38 40.36
N MET A 582 3.12 -3.73 41.49
CA MET A 582 3.98 -2.68 42.02
C MET A 582 4.15 -2.88 43.53
N GLU A 583 5.40 -2.94 43.97
CA GLU A 583 5.75 -2.95 45.39
C GLU A 583 6.52 -1.67 45.73
N ILE A 584 6.00 -0.92 46.69
CA ILE A 584 6.53 0.37 47.14
C ILE A 584 6.98 0.20 48.59
N SER A 585 8.27 0.31 48.85
CA SER A 585 8.84 0.25 50.21
C SER A 585 9.33 1.63 50.62
N ILE A 586 8.73 2.18 51.67
CA ILE A 586 8.96 3.56 52.11
C ILE A 586 9.81 3.59 53.38
N ASP A 587 10.87 4.39 53.38
CA ASP A 587 11.77 4.55 54.53
C ASP A 587 11.26 5.62 55.52
N GLN A 588 11.99 5.81 56.62
CA GLN A 588 11.63 6.81 57.65
C GLN A 588 11.75 8.26 57.17
N GLU A 589 12.52 8.50 56.10
CA GLU A 589 12.72 9.80 55.47
C GLU A 589 11.70 10.06 54.36
N GLU A 590 10.71 9.16 54.20
CA GLU A 590 9.66 9.22 53.19
C GLU A 590 10.16 9.05 51.75
N ASN A 591 11.34 8.47 51.54
CA ASN A 591 11.77 8.02 50.23
C ASN A 591 11.20 6.64 49.93
N ALA A 592 10.86 6.38 48.67
CA ALA A 592 10.35 5.09 48.24
C ALA A 592 11.35 4.36 47.34
N ASN A 593 11.55 3.08 47.58
CA ASN A 593 12.08 2.14 46.59
C ASN A 593 10.91 1.40 45.96
N ILE A 594 10.78 1.48 44.64
CA ILE A 594 9.65 0.95 43.89
C ILE A 594 10.14 -0.09 42.91
N ARG A 595 9.56 -1.30 43.00
CA ARG A 595 9.67 -2.35 41.99
C ARG A 595 8.36 -2.43 41.23
N ARG A 596 8.39 -2.18 39.93
CA ARG A 596 7.22 -2.33 39.05
C ARG A 596 7.47 -3.42 38.03
N GLN A 597 6.48 -4.29 37.85
CA GLN A 597 6.46 -5.34 36.85
C GLN A 597 5.23 -5.19 35.95
N VAL A 598 5.44 -5.25 34.64
CA VAL A 598 4.40 -5.18 33.60
C VAL A 598 4.45 -6.48 32.81
N ARG A 599 3.32 -7.19 32.73
CA ARG A 599 3.18 -8.38 31.88
C ARG A 599 2.04 -8.18 30.90
N SER A 600 2.32 -8.42 29.63
CA SER A 600 1.37 -8.24 28.52
C SER A 600 0.95 -9.60 27.94
N PHE A 601 -0.32 -9.72 27.55
CA PHE A 601 -0.94 -10.96 27.04
C PHE A 601 -1.74 -10.69 25.76
N GLY A 602 -2.00 -11.72 24.95
CA GLY A 602 -2.77 -11.61 23.71
C GLY A 602 -2.16 -10.58 22.76
N PHE A 603 -2.99 -9.74 22.13
CA PHE A 603 -2.48 -8.73 21.18
C PHE A 603 -1.55 -7.69 21.85
N PHE A 604 -1.66 -7.44 23.17
CA PHE A 604 -0.70 -6.58 23.87
C PHE A 604 0.69 -7.22 23.95
N ALA A 605 0.78 -8.54 24.06
CA ALA A 605 2.07 -9.23 24.01
C ALA A 605 2.72 -9.05 22.64
N SER A 606 1.99 -9.30 21.55
CA SER A 606 2.50 -9.13 20.18
C SER A 606 2.96 -7.70 19.89
N SER A 607 2.15 -6.71 20.27
CA SER A 607 2.51 -5.29 20.13
C SER A 607 3.73 -4.92 20.97
N TYR A 608 3.81 -5.43 22.21
CA TYR A 608 4.93 -5.11 23.10
C TYR A 608 6.24 -5.75 22.62
N ARG A 609 6.19 -6.98 22.09
CA ARG A 609 7.35 -7.60 21.43
C ARG A 609 7.83 -6.79 20.24
N GLY A 610 6.91 -6.28 19.41
CA GLY A 610 7.24 -5.40 18.30
C GLY A 610 7.97 -4.15 18.76
N TYR A 611 7.43 -3.47 19.77
CA TYR A 611 8.10 -2.34 20.40
C TYR A 611 9.51 -2.71 20.89
N LEU A 612 9.65 -3.79 21.67
CA LEU A 612 10.95 -4.21 22.21
C LEU A 612 11.97 -4.60 21.12
N LYS A 613 11.51 -5.20 20.01
CA LYS A 613 12.37 -5.66 18.91
C LYS A 613 12.85 -4.52 18.01
N TYR A 614 12.01 -3.51 17.77
CA TYR A 614 12.30 -2.46 16.80
C TYR A 614 12.66 -1.10 17.41
N THR A 615 12.53 -0.93 18.73
CA THR A 615 12.91 0.31 19.44
C THR A 615 14.32 0.21 20.02
N HIS A 616 15.11 1.27 19.82
CA HIS A 616 16.47 1.34 20.40
C HIS A 616 16.42 1.30 21.94
N PRO A 617 17.31 0.56 22.62
CA PRO A 617 17.29 0.43 24.08
C PRO A 617 17.27 1.76 24.86
N GLU A 618 17.93 2.81 24.36
CA GLU A 618 17.90 4.14 25.00
C GLU A 618 16.50 4.77 24.99
N LEU A 619 15.72 4.58 23.91
CA LEU A 619 14.34 5.07 23.84
C LEU A 619 13.42 4.26 24.76
N ILE A 620 13.68 2.96 24.91
CA ILE A 620 12.96 2.12 25.89
C ILE A 620 13.21 2.63 27.31
N GLU A 621 14.46 2.95 27.63
CA GLU A 621 14.81 3.52 28.92
C GLU A 621 14.19 4.92 29.14
N GLU A 622 14.15 5.75 28.09
CA GLU A 622 13.49 7.06 28.13
C GLU A 622 11.98 6.92 28.42
N ASP A 623 11.28 6.01 27.73
CA ASP A 623 9.86 5.73 27.97
C ASP A 623 9.62 5.24 29.41
N ILE A 624 10.50 4.39 29.94
CA ILE A 624 10.46 3.96 31.36
C ILE A 624 10.61 5.17 32.28
N ARG A 625 11.59 6.04 32.01
CA ARG A 625 11.81 7.27 32.80
C ARG A 625 10.60 8.19 32.74
N GLN A 626 9.98 8.38 31.58
CA GLN A 626 8.76 9.16 31.45
C GLN A 626 7.62 8.57 32.29
N LYS A 627 7.40 7.25 32.22
CA LYS A 627 6.40 6.56 33.05
C LYS A 627 6.66 6.68 34.55
N MET A 628 7.92 6.70 34.97
CA MET A 628 8.26 6.95 36.37
C MET A 628 7.94 8.39 36.79
N LYS A 629 8.19 9.37 35.90
CA LYS A 629 7.88 10.78 36.16
C LYS A 629 6.37 11.05 36.27
N GLU A 630 5.52 10.24 35.63
CA GLU A 630 4.07 10.27 35.84
C GLU A 630 3.69 9.95 37.31
N ILE A 631 4.47 9.10 38.00
CA ILE A 631 4.26 8.78 39.43
C ILE A 631 4.84 9.89 40.32
N SER A 632 6.08 10.33 40.04
CA SER A 632 6.71 11.44 40.75
C SER A 632 7.85 12.06 39.95
N SER A 633 7.90 13.40 39.92
CA SER A 633 8.98 14.15 39.27
C SER A 633 10.36 13.92 39.92
N LEU A 634 10.40 13.42 41.16
CA LEU A 634 11.62 13.11 41.93
C LEU A 634 12.08 11.66 41.78
N SER A 635 11.60 10.95 40.75
CA SER A 635 12.01 9.58 40.47
C SER A 635 13.40 9.49 39.81
N SER A 636 14.18 8.48 40.17
CA SER A 636 15.46 8.10 39.54
C SER A 636 15.50 6.59 39.27
N LEU A 637 15.84 6.22 38.03
CA LEU A 637 15.88 4.81 37.62
C LEU A 637 17.11 4.15 38.24
N ILE A 638 16.92 2.98 38.83
CA ILE A 638 18.01 2.15 39.37
C ILE A 638 18.43 1.15 38.28
N ASP A 639 17.48 0.33 37.82
CA ASP A 639 17.70 -0.67 36.77
C ASP A 639 16.37 -1.07 36.11
N TYR A 640 16.46 -1.76 34.97
CA TYR A 640 15.34 -2.48 34.36
C TYR A 640 15.81 -3.80 33.74
N ASN A 641 14.88 -4.74 33.61
CA ASN A 641 15.06 -6.05 33.01
C ASN A 641 13.86 -6.40 32.13
N ILE A 642 14.14 -6.96 30.96
CA ILE A 642 13.13 -7.45 30.02
C ILE A 642 13.30 -8.98 29.91
N GLU A 643 12.23 -9.72 30.17
CA GLU A 643 12.20 -11.17 30.06
C GLU A 643 11.27 -11.60 28.93
N ASN A 644 11.63 -12.70 28.26
CA ASN A 644 10.81 -13.38 27.26
C ASN A 644 10.42 -12.51 26.05
N ALA A 645 11.23 -11.53 25.64
CA ALA A 645 10.91 -10.66 24.49
C ALA A 645 10.78 -11.43 23.16
N ASP A 646 11.56 -12.50 22.98
CA ASP A 646 11.58 -13.30 21.74
C ASP A 646 11.01 -14.73 21.91
N ASP A 647 10.60 -15.08 23.14
CA ASP A 647 10.04 -16.40 23.48
C ASP A 647 8.52 -16.39 23.29
N PHE A 648 7.99 -17.18 22.35
CA PHE A 648 6.55 -17.21 22.05
C PHE A 648 5.75 -18.09 23.01
N ASP A 649 6.41 -18.85 23.90
CA ASP A 649 5.77 -19.71 24.89
C ASP A 649 5.47 -18.97 26.18
N LEU A 650 6.21 -17.89 26.42
CA LEU A 650 6.14 -17.08 27.62
C LEU A 650 5.79 -15.64 27.28
N ASN A 651 4.92 -15.04 28.07
CA ASN A 651 4.55 -13.63 27.88
C ASN A 651 5.71 -12.69 28.23
N PRO A 652 5.89 -11.58 27.48
CA PRO A 652 6.94 -10.61 27.75
C PRO A 652 6.70 -9.93 29.11
N VAL A 653 7.78 -9.74 29.86
CA VAL A 653 7.75 -9.11 31.19
C VAL A 653 8.79 -8.01 31.25
N LEU A 654 8.36 -6.79 31.57
CA LEU A 654 9.25 -5.69 31.93
C LEU A 654 9.21 -5.48 33.43
N THR A 655 10.37 -5.59 34.07
CA THR A 655 10.56 -5.23 35.48
C THR A 655 11.50 -4.04 35.55
N TYR A 656 11.18 -3.03 36.35
CA TYR A 656 12.12 -1.94 36.61
C TYR A 656 12.03 -1.46 38.05
N ASN A 657 13.20 -1.11 38.58
CA ASN A 657 13.40 -0.64 39.94
C ASN A 657 13.78 0.84 39.90
N PHE A 658 13.14 1.64 40.74
CA PHE A 658 13.44 3.06 40.82
C PHE A 658 13.26 3.61 42.23
N ARG A 659 13.99 4.67 42.52
CA ARG A 659 13.86 5.42 43.76
C ARG A 659 13.01 6.66 43.52
N VAL A 660 12.21 7.04 44.49
CA VAL A 660 11.51 8.32 44.53
C VAL A 660 11.88 9.03 45.82
N GLU A 661 12.46 10.21 45.71
CA GLU A 661 12.68 11.06 46.88
C GLU A 661 11.39 11.78 47.25
N LYS A 662 11.11 11.92 48.56
CA LYS A 662 9.91 12.60 49.07
C LYS A 662 8.64 12.09 48.38
N PHE A 663 8.35 10.80 48.54
CA PHE A 663 7.30 10.11 47.80
C PHE A 663 5.90 10.70 48.02
N PHE A 664 5.61 11.21 49.22
CA PHE A 664 4.30 11.77 49.53
C PHE A 664 4.20 13.27 49.26
N ASN A 665 2.99 13.72 48.93
CA ASN A 665 2.65 15.14 48.95
C ASN A 665 2.28 15.56 50.39
N PRO A 666 3.04 16.46 51.05
CA PRO A 666 2.80 16.82 52.44
C PRO A 666 1.66 17.85 52.58
N ALA A 667 0.81 17.65 53.59
CA ALA A 667 -0.23 18.62 54.01
C ALA A 667 -0.31 18.66 55.54
N GLY A 668 0.58 19.44 56.17
CA GLY A 668 0.75 19.44 57.63
C GLY A 668 1.27 18.08 58.14
N ASN A 669 0.54 17.45 59.06
CA ASN A 669 0.85 16.10 59.54
C ASN A 669 0.32 14.99 58.60
N LEU A 670 -0.41 15.35 57.55
CA LEU A 670 -0.91 14.40 56.56
C LEU A 670 0.12 14.15 55.46
N ARG A 671 0.06 12.94 54.90
CA ARG A 671 0.83 12.48 53.76
C ARG A 671 -0.12 11.92 52.72
N ILE A 672 -0.24 12.61 51.60
CA ILE A 672 -1.08 12.20 50.48
C ILE A 672 -0.24 11.28 49.58
N VAL A 673 -0.75 10.07 49.33
CA VAL A 673 -0.14 9.14 48.38
C VAL A 673 -0.37 9.68 46.97
N PRO A 674 0.67 9.79 46.11
CA PRO A 674 0.48 10.17 44.71
C PRO A 674 -0.53 9.28 44.00
N ALA A 675 -1.14 9.77 42.93
CA ALA A 675 -2.05 8.97 42.12
C ALA A 675 -1.31 7.76 41.51
N LEU A 676 -1.66 6.55 41.94
CA LEU A 676 -1.08 5.29 41.46
C LEU A 676 -1.95 4.63 40.39
N ASP A 677 -2.57 5.42 39.50
CA ASP A 677 -3.43 4.90 38.44
C ASP A 677 -2.62 4.12 37.38
N GLN A 678 -2.73 2.78 37.42
CA GLN A 678 -2.05 1.90 36.47
C GLN A 678 -2.92 1.52 35.26
N ILE A 679 -4.24 1.60 35.40
CA ILE A 679 -5.15 1.24 34.31
C ILE A 679 -5.23 2.35 33.24
N GLN A 680 -4.94 3.59 33.63
CA GLN A 680 -4.86 4.78 32.77
C GLN A 680 -6.10 4.92 31.89
N LEU A 681 -7.24 5.28 32.50
CA LEU A 681 -8.45 5.57 31.74
C LEU A 681 -8.18 6.72 30.75
N ASP A 682 -8.48 6.47 29.49
CA ASP A 682 -8.17 7.42 28.45
C ASP A 682 -9.19 8.55 28.38
N ARG A 683 -8.80 9.69 28.93
CA ARG A 683 -9.62 10.91 28.96
C ARG A 683 -9.84 11.52 27.57
N LYS A 684 -9.03 11.18 26.57
CA LYS A 684 -9.19 11.69 25.20
C LYS A 684 -10.47 11.18 24.55
N LEU A 685 -10.99 10.03 24.99
CA LEU A 685 -12.23 9.44 24.49
C LEU A 685 -13.46 10.35 24.67
N ILE A 686 -13.42 11.26 25.66
CA ILE A 686 -14.50 12.19 26.00
C ILE A 686 -14.11 13.66 25.77
N SER A 687 -13.09 13.91 24.94
CA SER A 687 -12.58 15.27 24.69
C SER A 687 -13.46 16.12 23.77
N LYS A 688 -14.44 15.49 23.09
CA LYS A 688 -15.39 16.18 22.21
C LYS A 688 -16.78 16.22 22.84
N ASP A 689 -17.52 17.30 22.61
CA ASP A 689 -18.93 17.38 23.00
C ASP A 689 -19.82 16.46 22.14
N THR A 690 -19.48 16.29 20.87
CA THR A 690 -20.19 15.41 19.93
C THR A 690 -19.21 14.67 19.01
N ARG A 691 -19.64 13.53 18.45
CA ARG A 691 -18.84 12.71 17.53
C ARG A 691 -19.59 12.43 16.24
N GLN A 692 -18.84 12.30 15.15
CA GLN A 692 -19.34 11.86 13.86
C GLN A 692 -19.19 10.35 13.68
N PHE A 693 -18.20 9.75 14.35
CA PHE A 693 -17.90 8.34 14.22
C PHE A 693 -17.92 7.64 15.59
N PRO A 694 -18.23 6.33 15.62
CA PRO A 694 -18.15 5.52 16.83
C PRO A 694 -16.77 5.60 17.50
N ILE A 695 -16.71 5.19 18.77
CA ILE A 695 -15.43 4.82 19.40
C ILE A 695 -15.18 3.34 19.13
N ASP A 696 -13.98 3.00 18.68
CA ASP A 696 -13.47 1.63 18.55
C ASP A 696 -12.34 1.40 19.57
N PHE A 697 -12.53 0.45 20.47
CA PHE A 697 -11.49 -0.01 21.40
C PHE A 697 -10.46 -0.95 20.75
N SER A 698 -10.56 -1.16 19.44
CA SER A 698 -9.81 -2.08 18.58
C SER A 698 -10.01 -3.56 18.89
N GLY A 699 -10.29 -3.92 20.15
CA GLY A 699 -10.59 -5.26 20.61
C GLY A 699 -11.16 -5.27 22.04
N LEU A 700 -11.50 -6.45 22.54
CA LEU A 700 -11.87 -6.64 23.94
C LEU A 700 -10.61 -6.88 24.77
N TYR A 701 -10.52 -6.24 25.94
CA TYR A 701 -9.35 -6.39 26.79
C TYR A 701 -9.61 -6.13 28.27
N SER A 702 -8.65 -6.53 29.11
CA SER A 702 -8.60 -6.11 30.50
C SER A 702 -7.27 -5.52 30.93
N LYS A 703 -7.29 -4.70 31.97
CA LYS A 703 -6.10 -4.21 32.67
C LYS A 703 -6.29 -4.46 34.15
N ASP A 704 -5.34 -5.12 34.78
CA ASP A 704 -5.35 -5.37 36.22
C ASP A 704 -4.10 -4.81 36.89
N ALA A 705 -4.25 -4.24 38.09
CA ALA A 705 -3.13 -3.71 38.85
C ALA A 705 -3.22 -4.15 40.31
N LYS A 706 -2.10 -4.65 40.83
CA LYS A 706 -1.90 -4.99 42.24
C LYS A 706 -0.75 -4.14 42.76
N ILE A 707 -1.05 -3.25 43.70
CA ILE A 707 -0.06 -2.35 44.29
C ILE A 707 -0.01 -2.59 45.79
N LYS A 708 1.20 -2.75 46.33
CA LYS A 708 1.44 -2.89 47.76
C LYS A 708 2.37 -1.80 48.23
N ILE A 709 1.93 -1.04 49.24
CA ILE A 709 2.71 0.02 49.86
C ILE A 709 3.08 -0.43 51.27
N ASN A 710 4.37 -0.70 51.50
CA ASN A 710 4.92 -1.00 52.82
C ASN A 710 5.23 0.32 53.53
N LEU A 711 4.57 0.56 54.67
CA LEU A 711 4.67 1.81 55.42
C LEU A 711 5.68 1.71 56.57
N PRO A 712 6.48 2.75 56.84
CA PRO A 712 7.33 2.81 58.02
C PRO A 712 6.48 3.02 59.28
N LYS A 713 7.03 2.66 60.45
CA LYS A 713 6.31 2.65 61.74
C LYS A 713 5.77 4.03 62.17
N ASN A 714 6.36 5.11 61.67
CA ASN A 714 5.97 6.50 61.95
C ASN A 714 4.76 6.98 61.13
N LEU A 715 4.23 6.18 60.20
CA LEU A 715 3.03 6.50 59.45
C LEU A 715 1.88 5.55 59.84
N LYS A 716 0.65 6.06 59.78
CA LYS A 716 -0.57 5.25 59.87
C LYS A 716 -1.57 5.70 58.82
N VAL A 717 -2.42 4.79 58.39
CA VAL A 717 -3.53 5.09 57.48
C VAL A 717 -4.55 5.98 58.20
N LYS A 718 -4.85 7.15 57.63
CA LYS A 718 -5.88 8.08 58.12
C LYS A 718 -7.17 7.92 57.35
N TYR A 719 -7.07 7.79 56.04
CA TYR A 719 -8.19 7.64 55.12
C TYR A 719 -7.83 6.65 54.01
N LEU A 720 -8.76 5.75 53.71
CA LEU A 720 -8.78 5.00 52.47
C LEU A 720 -10.05 5.38 51.71
N PRO A 721 -9.95 5.58 50.39
CA PRO A 721 -11.13 5.68 49.54
C PRO A 721 -12.04 4.47 49.70
N LYS A 722 -13.35 4.67 49.48
CA LYS A 722 -14.30 3.55 49.51
C LYS A 722 -14.07 2.66 48.29
N PRO A 723 -14.08 1.32 48.44
CA PRO A 723 -14.07 0.44 47.29
C PRO A 723 -15.32 0.68 46.46
N PHE A 724 -15.19 0.62 45.14
CA PHE A 724 -16.31 0.78 44.22
C PHE A 724 -16.22 -0.22 43.06
N SER A 725 -17.37 -0.51 42.48
CA SER A 725 -17.54 -1.31 41.27
C SER A 725 -18.50 -0.56 40.36
N LEU A 726 -18.01 -0.10 39.22
CA LEU A 726 -18.78 0.62 38.21
C LEU A 726 -18.95 -0.29 37.00
N GLU A 727 -20.19 -0.58 36.65
CA GLU A 727 -20.54 -1.56 35.63
C GLU A 727 -21.55 -0.96 34.65
N ASN A 728 -21.18 -0.95 33.36
CA ASN A 728 -22.01 -0.44 32.26
C ASN A 728 -21.81 -1.31 30.99
N PRO A 729 -22.61 -1.16 29.92
CA PRO A 729 -22.51 -2.02 28.75
C PRO A 729 -21.12 -2.12 28.09
N TRP A 730 -20.24 -1.12 28.24
CA TRP A 730 -18.93 -1.08 27.59
C TRP A 730 -17.80 -1.55 28.47
N PHE A 731 -17.84 -1.27 29.78
CA PHE A 731 -16.78 -1.68 30.68
C PHE A 731 -17.26 -1.99 32.09
N LYS A 732 -16.41 -2.71 32.83
CA LYS A 732 -16.48 -2.89 34.27
C LYS A 732 -15.18 -2.37 34.89
N LEU A 733 -15.29 -1.47 35.86
CA LEU A 733 -14.17 -0.94 36.62
C LEU A 733 -14.34 -1.28 38.10
N GLU A 734 -13.35 -1.94 38.69
CA GLU A 734 -13.35 -2.30 40.10
C GLU A 734 -12.09 -1.76 40.77
N VAL A 735 -12.28 -1.08 41.90
CA VAL A 735 -11.18 -0.53 42.70
C VAL A 735 -11.42 -0.89 44.16
N SER A 736 -10.39 -1.41 44.83
CA SER A 736 -10.45 -1.73 46.25
C SER A 736 -9.14 -1.47 46.98
N TYR A 737 -9.26 -1.19 48.27
CA TYR A 737 -8.15 -0.86 49.16
C TYR A 737 -8.26 -1.72 50.41
N ARG A 738 -7.11 -2.19 50.93
CA ARG A 738 -7.06 -2.94 52.19
C ARG A 738 -5.95 -2.41 53.09
N ASN A 739 -6.34 -2.00 54.29
CA ASN A 739 -5.39 -1.65 55.34
C ASN A 739 -4.89 -2.93 56.04
N LEU A 740 -3.58 -3.14 56.05
CA LEU A 740 -2.90 -4.25 56.71
C LEU A 740 -2.03 -3.77 57.90
N ASN A 741 -2.41 -2.65 58.52
CA ASN A 741 -1.71 -1.92 59.59
C ASN A 741 -0.39 -1.26 59.16
N GLN A 742 0.58 -2.05 58.69
CA GLN A 742 1.90 -1.58 58.21
C GLN A 742 2.05 -1.69 56.68
N ALA A 743 0.97 -2.01 55.99
CA ALA A 743 0.91 -1.94 54.55
C ALA A 743 -0.49 -1.54 54.07
N VAL A 744 -0.55 -1.03 52.85
CA VAL A 744 -1.80 -0.79 52.11
C VAL A 744 -1.74 -1.58 50.82
N ASP A 745 -2.71 -2.46 50.61
CA ASP A 745 -2.92 -3.11 49.32
C ASP A 745 -3.96 -2.33 48.52
N PHE A 746 -3.70 -2.22 47.22
CA PHE A 746 -4.54 -1.55 46.25
C PHE A 746 -4.75 -2.46 45.05
N TYR A 747 -6.00 -2.60 44.63
CA TYR A 747 -6.39 -3.40 43.48
C TYR A 747 -7.23 -2.57 42.52
N GLN A 748 -6.87 -2.59 41.25
CA GLN A 748 -7.66 -2.02 40.16
C GLN A 748 -7.90 -3.09 39.08
N ASN A 749 -9.11 -3.14 38.53
CA ASN A 749 -9.44 -3.98 37.38
C ASN A 749 -10.34 -3.20 36.42
N LEU A 750 -9.90 -3.05 35.18
CA LEU A 750 -10.72 -2.57 34.06
C LEU A 750 -10.95 -3.74 33.10
N ASN A 751 -12.20 -4.00 32.75
CA ASN A 751 -12.57 -4.97 31.72
C ASN A 751 -13.45 -4.28 30.67
N VAL A 752 -12.97 -4.18 29.43
CA VAL A 752 -13.71 -3.69 28.27
C VAL A 752 -14.48 -4.86 27.64
N ARG A 753 -15.81 -4.73 27.61
CA ARG A 753 -16.76 -5.80 27.30
C ARG A 753 -17.44 -5.64 25.94
N LYS A 754 -17.38 -4.45 25.37
CA LYS A 754 -17.91 -4.15 24.04
C LYS A 754 -16.89 -3.30 23.28
N ARG A 755 -16.57 -3.71 22.06
CA ARG A 755 -15.59 -3.05 21.19
C ARG A 755 -16.01 -1.63 20.75
N PHE A 756 -17.30 -1.43 20.48
CA PHE A 756 -17.81 -0.17 19.96
C PHE A 756 -18.71 0.60 20.93
N VAL A 757 -18.50 1.91 20.99
CA VAL A 757 -19.49 2.90 21.46
C VAL A 757 -20.08 3.57 20.23
N GLU A 758 -21.34 3.28 19.92
CA GLU A 758 -22.04 3.89 18.80
C GLU A 758 -22.24 5.39 19.03
N VAL A 759 -22.32 6.18 17.95
CA VAL A 759 -22.51 7.65 18.02
C VAL A 759 -23.74 8.02 18.88
N LYS A 760 -24.84 7.29 18.72
CA LYS A 760 -26.09 7.50 19.49
C LYS A 760 -25.95 7.25 21.00
N ASP A 761 -24.93 6.50 21.41
CA ASP A 761 -24.70 6.13 22.80
C ASP A 761 -23.56 6.94 23.46
N TYR A 762 -22.95 7.87 22.70
CA TYR A 762 -21.76 8.62 23.13
C TYR A 762 -21.99 9.41 24.42
N ASP A 763 -23.07 10.20 24.51
CA ASP A 763 -23.36 11.01 25.71
C ASP A 763 -23.50 10.15 26.97
N LYS A 764 -24.10 8.97 26.82
CA LYS A 764 -24.24 8.00 27.92
C LYS A 764 -22.88 7.43 28.33
N PHE A 765 -22.02 7.12 27.36
CA PHE A 765 -20.66 6.67 27.62
C PHE A 765 -19.81 7.75 28.31
N VAL A 766 -19.94 9.02 27.90
CA VAL A 766 -19.27 10.17 28.54
C VAL A 766 -19.61 10.20 30.03
N GLY A 767 -20.90 10.14 30.39
CA GLY A 767 -21.32 10.15 31.79
C GLY A 767 -20.70 9.02 32.62
N TYR A 768 -20.64 7.80 32.09
CA TYR A 768 -19.98 6.69 32.80
C TYR A 768 -18.47 6.86 32.92
N LEU A 769 -17.80 7.39 31.90
CA LEU A 769 -16.35 7.61 31.97
C LEU A 769 -16.00 8.76 32.91
N GLU A 770 -16.78 9.83 32.93
CA GLU A 770 -16.64 10.93 33.89
C GLU A 770 -16.84 10.47 35.33
N GLU A 771 -17.86 9.64 35.59
CA GLU A 771 -18.07 9.02 36.90
C GLU A 771 -16.86 8.16 37.30
N ALA A 772 -16.36 7.32 36.39
CA ALA A 772 -15.16 6.51 36.62
C ALA A 772 -13.93 7.37 36.96
N ILE A 773 -13.69 8.43 36.17
CA ILE A 773 -12.58 9.38 36.38
C ILE A 773 -12.74 10.10 37.72
N TYR A 774 -13.95 10.50 38.10
CA TYR A 774 -14.23 11.16 39.37
C TYR A 774 -13.91 10.25 40.57
N LEU A 775 -14.40 9.01 40.53
CA LEU A 775 -14.16 8.02 41.59
C LEU A 775 -12.67 7.67 41.74
N LEU A 776 -11.91 7.66 40.63
CA LEU A 776 -10.46 7.45 40.65
C LEU A 776 -9.65 8.63 41.21
N ARG A 777 -10.26 9.81 41.46
CA ARG A 777 -9.57 10.96 42.06
C ARG A 777 -9.37 10.84 43.56
N GLU A 778 -10.07 9.92 44.23
CA GLU A 778 -9.91 9.78 45.67
C GLU A 778 -8.50 9.28 46.03
N GLU A 779 -7.81 10.03 46.90
CA GLU A 779 -6.43 9.75 47.30
C GLU A 779 -6.38 9.01 48.64
N VAL A 780 -5.37 8.16 48.80
CA VAL A 780 -5.05 7.57 50.11
C VAL A 780 -4.34 8.62 50.96
N ILE A 781 -4.81 8.82 52.19
CA ILE A 781 -4.22 9.78 53.13
C ILE A 781 -3.66 9.03 54.33
N LEU A 782 -2.39 9.29 54.63
CA LEU A 782 -1.69 8.81 55.82
C LEU A 782 -1.49 9.97 56.79
N GLU A 783 -1.24 9.67 58.06
CA GLU A 783 -0.95 10.63 59.12
C GLU A 783 0.39 10.25 59.78
N ALA A 784 1.29 11.23 59.87
CA ALA A 784 2.52 11.11 60.64
C ALA A 784 2.20 11.04 62.13
N ARG A 785 2.85 10.11 62.83
CA ARG A 785 2.66 9.86 64.26
C ARG A 785 3.44 10.83 65.13
#